data_AF-A0A4S9YCM8-F1
#
_entry.id   AF-A0A4S9YCM8-F1
#
_cell.length_a   1.000
_cell.length_b   1.000
_cell.length_c   1.000
_cell.angle_alpha   90.00
_cell.angle_beta   90.00
_cell.angle_gamma   90.00
#
_symmetry.space_group_name_H-M   'P 1'
#
loop_
_entity.id
_entity.type
_entity.pdbx_description
1 polymer ?
#
loop_
_entity_poly.entity_id
_entity_poly.type
_entity_poly.pdbx_seq_one_letter_code
_entity_poly.pdbx_strand_id
1 'polypeptide(L)'
;MTVESSDVAVESMSEDDQLSSDLPDFDVDEQSTILEEDDCETTSMVIMSDDAGQVYAPPARIAARFYRDPKSRQYKSSAASSRRNSLSSIQSHTSTRSLRRTSSCQSNYIAQHLRRASIIEARKARLADRAAHAEKVRLRAATAKAAPRGDASASEERALAAQLAREKYLAKVAAACAEEVQRAKQKAQEMKAKKLEEEKQARLDMQERMADADRRRAEYKRNLSSHKTRRVSEQEKKLADVSEGEDDSNQRLDEETAAIRIQRAWRFRQRRSVVKAYADFDLSLDNIRERSFEDVGALLSETPIIQATTGVLRLLTLQDNVDTPSAQATRTFLSAYLVIVHPASVFSKNGAQEQHLMAKARELVELFESAMSTLAPWNRLTASSTRLQDLSQAYTTYGSAFDAWRAQDSSALVETMVASFVELDAIWQTVKDDTQGAVAEDYRTGIRDNQVMLLSKIRKLAGPDRADLLIKKAIRESRRRRVKRRSPAEVRPRAAAEIEAAETGTSVTLPIVAENTSQEAHQSEVDSQDNVRLNLARLFSPIPTNRVLTHELALDKDFRISSGAHSDIRDAINRELCDGMREGVERGMGTPWTVAMAQEIRAKLVHIVKPGNSMHNFIVEALDTDLIYRQCEQGIFSYANFFSFMANILPKLCAPFRDAQVKVLAEDLESNNGEDMGAMIEKLFRLLHFIDLLSLDYSNFLLMNAAPVLIRESAGYESRMFAADLASGAITLTCTNRWWRNASVNLLTEADRRDPEQVRNPADRPTAHHIYTRGLVDTIFGHGPLNVIDVPETLALDVERLCSTKQKALHMTTIGAILLVAKNMLKRDVRSPWKAEASRLWDLLSKEPPSETTSEEALASLASRAFGVLENAHNLPPSTKAALQSATSRVVTQASSQRFTDPVAKVLYSRLRSHVFSRVVAKTSSERVRAASGASEALATAGLPEFVTQVGEMVETLRKVAEVDWASHTPWYEQVAKEINEAGDA
;
A
#
# COMPACT_ATOMS: atom_id res chain seq x y z
N MET A 1 -44.88 -37.40 34.44
CA MET A 1 -45.14 -38.69 35.12
C MET A 1 -43.95 -38.93 36.01
N THR A 2 -43.99 -38.39 37.24
CA THR A 2 -44.47 -39.05 38.48
C THR A 2 -43.52 -40.17 38.90
N VAL A 3 -42.70 -39.93 39.94
CA VAL A 3 -42.91 -40.40 41.35
C VAL A 3 -41.80 -41.44 41.60
N GLU A 4 -41.02 -41.53 42.68
CA GLU A 4 -41.12 -41.32 44.15
C GLU A 4 -39.63 -41.24 44.64
N SER A 5 -39.19 -40.33 45.52
CA SER A 5 -39.27 -40.35 47.02
C SER A 5 -38.57 -41.58 47.65
N SER A 6 -37.82 -41.52 48.77
CA SER A 6 -37.54 -40.47 49.77
C SER A 6 -36.68 -41.05 50.92
N ASP A 7 -35.90 -40.16 51.57
CA ASP A 7 -35.53 -40.07 53.00
C ASP A 7 -34.70 -41.18 53.69
N VAL A 8 -33.90 -40.95 54.73
CA VAL A 8 -33.94 -40.03 55.91
C VAL A 8 -32.47 -39.84 56.39
N ALA A 9 -31.87 -38.64 56.51
CA ALA A 9 -31.86 -37.67 57.64
C ALA A 9 -31.09 -38.17 58.90
N VAL A 10 -30.38 -37.42 59.77
CA VAL A 10 -30.32 -36.02 60.29
C VAL A 10 -28.90 -35.88 60.95
N GLU A 11 -28.16 -34.77 61.05
CA GLU A 11 -28.17 -33.69 62.11
C GLU A 11 -26.77 -33.01 62.02
N SER A 12 -26.56 -31.79 61.51
CA SER A 12 -26.68 -30.42 62.06
C SER A 12 -25.62 -29.96 63.10
N MET A 13 -25.18 -28.69 62.95
CA MET A 13 -24.50 -27.76 63.89
C MET A 13 -22.96 -27.86 63.97
N SER A 14 -22.16 -26.80 64.17
CA SER A 14 -22.25 -25.32 64.09
C SER A 14 -20.84 -24.78 64.44
N GLU A 15 -20.51 -23.60 63.90
CA GLU A 15 -19.66 -22.49 64.40
C GLU A 15 -18.44 -22.65 65.37
N ASP A 16 -17.48 -21.73 65.13
CA ASP A 16 -16.54 -21.06 66.05
C ASP A 16 -15.12 -21.62 66.40
N ASP A 17 -14.13 -20.92 65.83
CA ASP A 17 -13.13 -20.05 66.48
C ASP A 17 -11.90 -20.62 67.26
N GLN A 18 -10.77 -19.91 67.08
CA GLN A 18 -9.58 -19.74 67.95
C GLN A 18 -8.23 -20.49 67.74
N LEU A 19 -7.21 -19.63 67.49
CA LEU A 19 -5.85 -19.49 68.08
C LEU A 19 -4.67 -20.47 67.80
N SER A 20 -3.56 -19.91 67.29
CA SER A 20 -2.25 -19.73 67.99
C SER A 20 -1.21 -19.07 67.03
N SER A 21 -0.83 -17.80 67.20
CA SER A 21 0.41 -17.31 67.88
C SER A 21 1.70 -18.10 67.57
N ASP A 22 2.69 -17.45 66.95
CA ASP A 22 3.96 -17.12 67.63
C ASP A 22 4.91 -16.29 66.73
N LEU A 23 5.34 -15.17 67.31
CA LEU A 23 6.46 -14.28 67.00
C LEU A 23 7.50 -14.48 68.13
N PRO A 24 8.82 -14.19 67.99
CA PRO A 24 9.28 -12.79 68.16
C PRO A 24 10.60 -12.35 67.45
N ASP A 25 10.69 -11.01 67.28
CA ASP A 25 11.78 -10.01 67.43
C ASP A 25 13.20 -10.24 66.86
N PHE A 26 13.75 -9.34 65.99
CA PHE A 26 14.45 -8.04 66.26
C PHE A 26 15.74 -8.23 67.11
N ASP A 27 16.94 -7.76 66.75
CA ASP A 27 17.31 -6.40 66.33
C ASP A 27 18.83 -6.29 65.93
N VAL A 28 19.23 -5.10 65.42
CA VAL A 28 20.57 -4.44 65.39
C VAL A 28 21.46 -4.46 64.12
N ASP A 29 21.36 -3.33 63.39
CA ASP A 29 22.37 -2.40 62.81
C ASP A 29 23.85 -2.82 62.53
N GLU A 30 24.39 -2.44 61.35
CA GLU A 30 25.24 -1.24 61.14
C GLU A 30 25.85 -1.18 59.71
N GLN A 31 25.58 -0.07 59.02
CA GLN A 31 26.45 0.80 58.17
C GLN A 31 27.64 0.20 57.36
N SER A 32 27.72 0.56 56.06
CA SER A 32 28.66 1.60 55.54
C SER A 32 28.99 1.50 54.02
N THR A 33 29.05 2.68 53.37
CA THR A 33 29.97 3.15 52.28
C THR A 33 29.97 2.43 50.90
N ILE A 34 29.59 3.05 49.75
CA ILE A 34 30.11 4.22 48.96
C ILE A 34 31.26 3.83 47.96
N LEU A 35 31.11 4.31 46.70
CA LEU A 35 32.03 4.44 45.53
C LEU A 35 32.09 3.25 44.54
N GLU A 36 31.69 3.44 43.27
CA GLU A 36 32.37 4.18 42.17
C GLU A 36 33.76 3.61 41.84
N GLU A 37 33.94 3.05 40.65
CA GLU A 37 34.68 3.68 39.54
C GLU A 37 34.94 2.71 38.38
N ASP A 38 35.18 3.36 37.25
CA ASP A 38 35.40 2.91 35.90
C ASP A 38 36.71 2.13 35.66
N ASP A 39 36.79 1.67 34.41
CA ASP A 39 37.98 1.63 33.55
C ASP A 39 38.82 0.36 33.36
N CYS A 40 38.91 0.04 32.06
CA CYS A 40 40.03 -0.41 31.25
C CYS A 40 41.03 -1.46 31.78
N GLU A 41 41.24 -2.50 30.95
CA GLU A 41 42.49 -2.75 30.20
C GLU A 41 42.50 -4.21 29.68
N THR A 42 42.57 -4.42 28.36
CA THR A 42 43.79 -4.79 27.62
C THR A 42 44.63 -5.95 28.18
N THR A 43 44.62 -7.04 27.41
CA THR A 43 45.83 -7.75 26.94
C THR A 43 46.49 -8.82 27.84
N SER A 44 46.29 -10.08 27.42
CA SER A 44 47.35 -11.07 27.08
C SER A 44 47.78 -12.17 28.07
N MET A 45 47.63 -13.41 27.56
CA MET A 45 48.48 -14.62 27.68
C MET A 45 48.59 -15.28 29.07
N VAL A 46 48.59 -16.62 29.21
CA VAL A 46 49.55 -17.63 28.71
C VAL A 46 48.84 -19.01 28.81
N ILE A 47 48.60 -19.72 27.70
CA ILE A 47 49.41 -20.81 27.09
C ILE A 47 49.59 -22.06 27.97
N MET A 48 49.12 -23.21 27.47
CA MET A 48 49.85 -24.48 27.54
C MET A 48 49.80 -25.20 26.18
N SER A 49 51.00 -25.24 25.57
CA SER A 49 51.64 -26.13 24.55
C SER A 49 50.79 -26.97 23.58
N ASP A 50 50.94 -26.81 22.25
CA ASP A 50 52.01 -27.28 21.31
C ASP A 50 52.03 -28.81 21.15
N ASP A 51 51.96 -29.44 19.96
CA ASP A 51 52.72 -29.17 18.73
C ASP A 51 52.08 -29.91 17.51
N ALA A 52 52.58 -29.56 16.31
CA ALA A 52 52.48 -30.21 14.99
C ALA A 52 51.42 -29.66 14.02
N GLY A 53 51.91 -28.86 13.07
CA GLY A 53 51.15 -28.04 12.12
C GLY A 53 50.20 -28.78 11.17
N GLN A 54 49.05 -28.16 10.94
CA GLN A 54 48.14 -28.50 9.86
C GLN A 54 47.78 -27.26 9.02
N VAL A 55 48.11 -27.38 7.75
CA VAL A 55 47.80 -26.45 6.67
C VAL A 55 46.28 -26.34 6.51
N TYR A 56 45.72 -25.13 6.55
CA TYR A 56 44.31 -24.87 6.26
C TYR A 56 43.98 -25.25 4.81
N ALA A 57 43.26 -26.35 4.62
CA ALA A 57 42.69 -26.72 3.33
C ALA A 57 41.31 -26.05 3.14
N PRO A 58 41.02 -25.44 1.98
CA PRO A 58 39.71 -24.87 1.71
C PRO A 58 38.62 -25.95 1.53
N PRO A 59 37.33 -25.61 1.72
CA PRO A 59 36.21 -26.55 1.65
C PRO A 59 36.20 -27.42 0.38
N ALA A 60 35.77 -28.68 0.54
CA ALA A 60 35.94 -29.79 -0.43
C ALA A 60 35.51 -29.53 -1.89
N ARG A 61 34.65 -28.54 -2.13
CA ARG A 61 34.20 -28.16 -3.49
C ARG A 61 35.25 -27.35 -4.27
N ILE A 62 36.17 -26.69 -3.56
CA ILE A 62 37.26 -25.88 -4.13
C ILE A 62 38.50 -26.77 -4.35
N ALA A 63 38.81 -27.68 -3.43
CA ALA A 63 39.93 -28.62 -3.57
C ALA A 63 39.80 -29.55 -4.79
N ALA A 64 38.57 -29.97 -5.15
CA ALA A 64 38.31 -30.84 -6.30
C ALA A 64 38.62 -30.19 -7.68
N ARG A 65 38.79 -28.86 -7.75
CA ARG A 65 39.19 -28.17 -8.99
C ARG A 65 40.70 -28.04 -9.14
N PHE A 66 41.48 -28.22 -8.07
CA PHE A 66 42.93 -28.04 -8.07
C PHE A 66 43.73 -29.35 -8.06
N TYR A 67 43.12 -30.49 -7.70
CA TYR A 67 43.76 -31.81 -7.82
C TYR A 67 43.31 -32.52 -9.10
N ARG A 68 44.12 -32.40 -10.15
CA ARG A 68 44.15 -33.36 -11.27
C ARG A 68 45.18 -34.43 -10.91
N ASP A 69 44.73 -35.66 -10.71
CA ASP A 69 45.59 -36.78 -10.34
C ASP A 69 46.49 -37.20 -11.53
N PRO A 70 47.84 -37.24 -11.37
CA PRO A 70 48.77 -37.58 -12.43
C PRO A 70 49.26 -39.02 -12.25
N LYS A 71 48.60 -40.01 -12.86
CA LYS A 71 49.20 -41.30 -13.30
C LYS A 71 48.16 -42.21 -13.98
N SER A 72 47.92 -41.97 -15.28
CA SER A 72 47.88 -43.04 -16.27
C SER A 72 48.42 -42.52 -17.61
N ARG A 73 49.67 -42.91 -17.84
CA ARG A 73 50.41 -42.88 -19.12
C ARG A 73 49.55 -43.60 -20.19
N GLN A 74 49.47 -43.25 -21.47
CA GLN A 74 50.55 -42.96 -22.42
C GLN A 74 49.97 -42.14 -23.59
N TYR A 75 50.43 -40.91 -23.77
CA TYR A 75 50.37 -40.25 -25.08
C TYR A 75 51.65 -40.60 -25.83
N LYS A 76 51.53 -41.29 -26.96
CA LYS A 76 52.55 -41.25 -28.02
C LYS A 76 52.26 -40.02 -28.87
N SER A 77 53.19 -39.08 -28.85
CA SER A 77 53.26 -37.95 -29.76
C SER A 77 53.62 -38.41 -31.17
N SER A 78 53.05 -37.68 -32.11
CA SER A 78 53.31 -37.67 -33.54
C SER A 78 54.76 -37.40 -33.92
N ALA A 79 55.15 -38.05 -35.05
CA ALA A 79 55.93 -37.53 -36.18
C ALA A 79 57.20 -38.33 -36.52
N ALA A 80 57.16 -39.04 -37.66
CA ALA A 80 57.99 -38.75 -38.83
C ALA A 80 57.92 -39.89 -39.85
N SER A 81 57.89 -39.49 -41.13
CA SER A 81 58.31 -40.25 -42.31
C SER A 81 57.31 -41.32 -42.83
N SER A 82 56.97 -41.42 -44.11
CA SER A 82 57.25 -40.65 -45.32
C SER A 82 56.68 -41.50 -46.46
N ARG A 83 55.84 -40.88 -47.30
CA ARG A 83 55.68 -41.15 -48.73
C ARG A 83 55.01 -42.48 -49.17
N ARG A 84 54.28 -42.32 -50.28
CA ARG A 84 53.76 -43.33 -51.23
C ARG A 84 52.47 -44.02 -50.75
N ASN A 85 51.33 -43.93 -51.43
CA ASN A 85 51.11 -43.82 -52.87
C ASN A 85 49.76 -43.16 -53.19
N SER A 86 49.84 -42.11 -54.02
CA SER A 86 48.94 -41.96 -55.17
C SER A 86 49.45 -42.85 -56.32
N LEU A 87 48.69 -42.93 -57.41
CA LEU A 87 48.80 -43.76 -58.62
C LEU A 87 47.94 -45.04 -58.51
N SER A 88 46.69 -45.02 -58.98
CA SER A 88 46.25 -45.06 -60.38
C SER A 88 46.69 -46.34 -61.11
N SER A 89 45.69 -47.00 -61.72
CA SER A 89 45.74 -47.63 -63.05
C SER A 89 45.66 -49.17 -63.12
N ILE A 90 44.67 -49.62 -63.94
CA ILE A 90 44.71 -50.76 -64.89
C ILE A 90 44.51 -52.15 -64.25
N GLN A 91 43.67 -53.09 -64.72
CA GLN A 91 43.14 -53.47 -66.04
C GLN A 91 41.62 -53.74 -65.93
N SER A 92 40.68 -53.35 -66.83
CA SER A 92 40.52 -53.63 -68.27
C SER A 92 40.63 -55.12 -68.65
N HIS A 93 39.50 -55.82 -68.63
CA HIS A 93 39.32 -57.06 -69.38
C HIS A 93 39.33 -56.78 -70.88
N THR A 94 40.41 -57.09 -71.60
CA THR A 94 40.37 -57.64 -72.97
C THR A 94 41.68 -58.37 -73.30
N SER A 95 41.52 -59.64 -73.69
CA SER A 95 42.31 -60.44 -74.64
C SER A 95 43.85 -60.39 -74.64
N THR A 96 44.50 -61.52 -74.31
CA THR A 96 45.21 -62.33 -75.35
C THR A 96 45.52 -63.75 -74.89
N ARG A 97 45.30 -64.67 -75.83
CA ARG A 97 45.78 -66.05 -75.92
C ARG A 97 47.21 -66.24 -75.42
N SER A 98 47.51 -67.36 -74.76
CA SER A 98 48.33 -68.43 -75.36
C SER A 98 48.40 -69.67 -74.45
N LEU A 99 48.53 -70.82 -75.10
CA LEU A 99 48.49 -72.19 -74.59
C LEU A 99 49.61 -72.53 -73.59
N ARG A 100 49.33 -73.42 -72.62
CA ARG A 100 49.93 -74.77 -72.51
C ARG A 100 49.38 -75.59 -71.33
N ARG A 101 48.78 -76.74 -71.68
CA ARG A 101 48.93 -78.09 -71.12
C ARG A 101 48.56 -78.40 -69.64
N THR A 102 47.44 -79.12 -69.53
CA THR A 102 47.21 -80.41 -68.84
C THR A 102 47.33 -80.56 -67.31
N SER A 103 46.21 -81.05 -66.74
CA SER A 103 46.08 -81.95 -65.56
C SER A 103 46.15 -81.36 -64.14
N SER A 104 44.98 -81.16 -63.52
CA SER A 104 44.67 -81.40 -62.08
C SER A 104 43.40 -80.66 -61.60
N CYS A 105 42.25 -81.07 -62.12
CA CYS A 105 40.94 -80.51 -61.77
C CYS A 105 40.27 -81.36 -60.67
N GLN A 106 40.57 -81.08 -59.39
CA GLN A 106 39.71 -81.45 -58.23
C GLN A 106 40.21 -80.83 -56.90
N SER A 107 41.53 -80.70 -56.71
CA SER A 107 42.15 -80.16 -55.48
C SER A 107 41.81 -78.67 -55.20
N ASN A 108 41.76 -77.83 -56.24
CA ASN A 108 41.51 -76.40 -56.07
C ASN A 108 40.06 -76.05 -55.68
N TYR A 109 39.08 -76.89 -56.00
CA TYR A 109 37.67 -76.64 -55.68
C TYR A 109 37.39 -76.78 -54.18
N ILE A 110 37.96 -77.80 -53.54
CA ILE A 110 37.85 -78.04 -52.10
C ILE A 110 38.57 -76.92 -51.33
N ALA A 111 39.79 -76.56 -51.76
CA ALA A 111 40.55 -75.46 -51.16
C ALA A 111 39.86 -74.08 -51.32
N GLN A 112 39.08 -73.88 -52.39
CA GLN A 112 38.30 -72.66 -52.60
C GLN A 112 37.04 -72.63 -51.72
N HIS A 113 36.34 -73.76 -51.56
CA HIS A 113 35.20 -73.87 -50.64
C HIS A 113 35.61 -73.70 -49.18
N LEU A 114 36.73 -74.29 -48.76
CA LEU A 114 37.27 -74.11 -47.40
C LEU A 114 37.67 -72.65 -47.14
N ARG A 115 38.28 -71.97 -48.12
CA ARG A 115 38.57 -70.52 -48.03
C ARG A 115 37.29 -69.67 -47.98
N ARG A 116 36.28 -70.02 -48.78
CA ARG A 116 34.98 -69.35 -48.74
C ARG A 116 34.29 -69.56 -47.39
N ALA A 117 34.33 -70.78 -46.85
CA ALA A 117 33.77 -71.12 -45.54
C ALA A 117 34.48 -70.34 -44.43
N SER A 118 35.82 -70.28 -44.43
CA SER A 118 36.57 -69.52 -43.42
C SER A 118 36.31 -68.02 -43.48
N ILE A 119 36.14 -67.44 -44.68
CA ILE A 119 35.77 -66.02 -44.83
C ILE A 119 34.35 -65.77 -44.30
N ILE A 120 33.40 -66.66 -44.58
CA ILE A 120 32.02 -66.56 -44.07
C ILE A 120 32.02 -66.70 -42.56
N GLU A 121 32.79 -67.63 -42.00
CA GLU A 121 32.93 -67.86 -40.56
C GLU A 121 33.57 -66.65 -39.85
N ALA A 122 34.64 -66.09 -40.41
CA ALA A 122 35.26 -64.85 -39.93
C ALA A 122 34.32 -63.64 -40.03
N ARG A 123 33.38 -63.64 -40.99
CA ARG A 123 32.35 -62.60 -41.09
C ARG A 123 31.24 -62.82 -40.06
N LYS A 124 30.82 -64.07 -39.82
CA LYS A 124 29.86 -64.43 -38.76
C LYS A 124 30.39 -64.06 -37.38
N ALA A 125 31.66 -64.35 -37.08
CA ALA A 125 32.30 -63.97 -35.83
C ALA A 125 32.27 -62.44 -35.61
N ARG A 126 32.66 -61.65 -36.63
CA ARG A 126 32.61 -60.17 -36.53
C ARG A 126 31.21 -59.60 -36.36
N LEU A 127 30.19 -60.26 -36.92
CA LEU A 127 28.80 -59.87 -36.72
C LEU A 127 28.30 -60.26 -35.33
N ALA A 128 28.72 -61.41 -34.81
CA ALA A 128 28.44 -61.82 -33.42
C ALA A 128 29.06 -60.85 -32.41
N ASP A 129 30.30 -60.38 -32.64
CA ASP A 129 30.95 -59.37 -31.77
C ASP A 129 30.18 -58.04 -31.77
N ARG A 130 29.67 -57.61 -32.93
CA ARG A 130 28.82 -56.41 -33.03
C ARG A 130 27.51 -56.58 -32.28
N ALA A 131 26.88 -57.75 -32.35
CA ALA A 131 25.66 -58.04 -31.61
C ALA A 131 25.91 -58.08 -30.09
N ALA A 132 27.01 -58.70 -29.64
CA ALA A 132 27.41 -58.71 -28.24
C ALA A 132 27.70 -57.29 -27.70
N HIS A 133 28.33 -56.44 -28.52
CA HIS A 133 28.55 -55.03 -28.18
C HIS A 133 27.22 -54.27 -28.05
N ALA A 134 26.26 -54.50 -28.96
CA ALA A 134 24.95 -53.88 -28.88
C ALA A 134 24.20 -54.26 -27.59
N GLU A 135 24.23 -55.53 -27.19
CA GLU A 135 23.66 -55.98 -25.91
C GLU A 135 24.38 -55.36 -24.70
N LYS A 136 25.71 -55.27 -24.74
CA LYS A 136 26.49 -54.61 -23.67
C LYS A 136 26.11 -53.13 -23.52
N VAL A 137 25.91 -52.42 -24.62
CA VAL A 137 25.45 -51.03 -24.60
C VAL A 137 24.01 -50.94 -24.09
N ARG A 138 23.12 -51.85 -24.52
CA ARG A 138 21.74 -51.94 -24.03
C ARG A 138 21.69 -52.14 -22.51
N LEU A 139 22.46 -53.08 -21.99
CA LEU A 139 22.57 -53.34 -20.55
C LEU A 139 23.16 -52.14 -19.80
N ARG A 140 24.19 -51.49 -20.35
CA ARG A 140 24.77 -50.27 -19.74
C ARG A 140 23.80 -49.09 -19.73
N ALA A 141 22.99 -48.95 -20.78
CA ALA A 141 21.94 -47.93 -20.83
C ALA A 141 20.80 -48.26 -19.86
N ALA A 142 20.43 -49.55 -19.74
CA ALA A 142 19.44 -50.01 -18.78
C ALA A 142 19.91 -49.77 -17.33
N THR A 143 21.17 -50.07 -17.00
CA THR A 143 21.72 -49.79 -15.66
C THR A 143 21.87 -48.31 -15.38
N ALA A 144 22.26 -47.50 -16.38
CA ALA A 144 22.31 -46.04 -16.24
C ALA A 144 20.90 -45.40 -16.11
N LYS A 145 19.86 -46.04 -16.65
CA LYS A 145 18.47 -45.61 -16.52
C LYS A 145 17.82 -46.08 -15.21
N ALA A 146 18.22 -47.25 -14.71
CA ALA A 146 17.79 -47.81 -13.43
C ALA A 146 18.54 -47.21 -12.23
N ALA A 147 19.70 -46.59 -12.45
CA ALA A 147 20.38 -45.80 -11.44
C ALA A 147 19.49 -44.61 -11.05
N PRO A 148 19.15 -44.44 -9.76
CA PRO A 148 18.25 -43.37 -9.32
C PRO A 148 18.85 -42.01 -9.69
N ARG A 149 18.11 -41.24 -10.49
CA ARG A 149 18.51 -39.87 -10.84
C ARG A 149 18.16 -38.94 -9.67
N GLY A 150 19.15 -38.68 -8.83
CA GLY A 150 19.08 -37.74 -7.73
C GLY A 150 19.21 -38.43 -6.39
N ASP A 151 20.25 -38.06 -5.63
CA ASP A 151 20.53 -38.56 -4.30
C ASP A 151 19.32 -38.32 -3.40
N ALA A 152 18.59 -39.37 -3.03
CA ALA A 152 17.48 -39.28 -2.07
C ALA A 152 17.92 -38.61 -0.76
N SER A 153 19.19 -38.79 -0.39
CA SER A 153 19.85 -38.08 0.71
C SER A 153 19.88 -36.56 0.53
N ALA A 154 20.08 -36.03 -0.68
CA ALA A 154 20.10 -34.59 -0.92
C ALA A 154 18.70 -33.96 -0.86
N SER A 155 17.64 -34.71 -1.17
CA SER A 155 16.26 -34.26 -0.92
C SER A 155 15.90 -34.31 0.56
N GLU A 156 16.35 -35.35 1.27
CA GLU A 156 16.15 -35.49 2.72
C GLU A 156 16.91 -34.42 3.50
N GLU A 157 18.17 -34.13 3.14
CA GLU A 157 18.96 -33.05 3.73
C GLU A 157 18.31 -31.67 3.51
N ARG A 158 17.73 -31.43 2.33
CA ARG A 158 16.97 -30.18 2.08
C ARG A 158 15.68 -30.13 2.89
N ALA A 159 14.99 -31.25 3.05
CA ALA A 159 13.78 -31.32 3.87
C ALA A 159 14.10 -31.05 5.36
N LEU A 160 15.17 -31.64 5.89
CA LEU A 160 15.64 -31.40 7.25
C LEU A 160 16.12 -29.95 7.44
N ALA A 161 16.85 -29.39 6.47
CA ALA A 161 17.26 -27.99 6.51
C ALA A 161 16.05 -27.03 6.50
N ALA A 162 15.01 -27.35 5.74
CA ALA A 162 13.77 -26.58 5.72
C ALA A 162 12.99 -26.69 7.04
N GLN A 163 12.96 -27.87 7.67
CA GLN A 163 12.37 -28.07 8.99
C GLN A 163 13.10 -27.26 10.06
N LEU A 164 14.42 -27.33 10.11
CA LEU A 164 15.23 -26.57 11.06
C LEU A 164 15.09 -25.04 10.85
N ALA A 165 14.97 -24.58 9.61
CA ALA A 165 14.72 -23.17 9.32
C ALA A 165 13.34 -22.72 9.82
N ARG A 166 12.32 -23.56 9.65
CA ARG A 166 10.95 -23.32 10.16
C ARG A 166 10.93 -23.28 11.68
N GLU A 167 11.59 -24.22 12.35
CA GLU A 167 11.69 -24.26 13.81
C GLU A 167 12.42 -23.04 14.36
N LYS A 168 13.54 -22.62 13.75
CA LYS A 168 14.23 -21.39 14.12
C LYS A 168 13.35 -20.14 13.96
N TYR A 169 12.54 -20.08 12.90
CA TYR A 169 11.61 -18.98 12.70
C TYR A 169 10.51 -18.97 13.77
N LEU A 170 9.91 -20.11 14.05
CA LEU A 170 8.90 -20.25 15.10
C LEU A 170 9.47 -19.93 16.49
N ALA A 171 10.70 -20.34 16.78
CA ALA A 171 11.38 -19.99 18.02
C ALA A 171 11.63 -18.47 18.13
N LYS A 172 12.01 -17.81 17.03
CA LYS A 172 12.18 -16.34 17.01
C LYS A 172 10.85 -15.62 17.24
N VAL A 173 9.76 -16.10 16.64
CA VAL A 173 8.41 -15.56 16.86
C VAL A 173 7.98 -15.78 18.31
N ALA A 174 8.23 -16.97 18.87
CA ALA A 174 7.92 -17.27 20.27
C ALA A 174 8.73 -16.37 21.24
N ALA A 175 10.01 -16.13 20.95
CA ALA A 175 10.85 -15.22 21.73
C ALA A 175 10.34 -13.77 21.68
N ALA A 176 9.94 -13.28 20.50
CA ALA A 176 9.36 -11.95 20.35
C ALA A 176 8.02 -11.83 21.11
N CYS A 177 7.15 -12.84 21.02
CA CYS A 177 5.92 -12.89 21.80
C CYS A 177 6.19 -12.93 23.32
N ALA A 178 7.22 -13.66 23.77
CA ALA A 178 7.61 -13.72 25.17
C ALA A 178 8.10 -12.35 25.67
N GLU A 179 8.89 -11.63 24.88
CA GLU A 179 9.37 -10.27 25.20
C GLU A 179 8.20 -9.28 25.31
N GLU A 180 7.22 -9.34 24.40
CA GLU A 180 6.02 -8.50 24.45
C GLU A 180 5.15 -8.81 25.68
N VAL A 181 4.99 -10.10 26.02
CA VAL A 181 4.29 -10.51 27.25
C VAL A 181 5.05 -10.05 28.50
N GLN A 182 6.39 -10.08 28.47
CA GLN A 182 7.21 -9.58 29.56
C GLN A 182 7.08 -8.06 29.72
N ARG A 183 7.08 -7.28 28.62
CA ARG A 183 6.77 -5.84 28.65
C ARG A 183 5.38 -5.56 29.18
N ALA A 184 4.38 -6.34 28.78
CA ALA A 184 3.01 -6.20 29.28
C ALA A 184 2.94 -6.48 30.79
N LYS A 185 3.66 -7.50 31.28
CA LYS A 185 3.76 -7.80 32.72
C LYS A 185 4.49 -6.70 33.49
N GLN A 186 5.58 -6.14 32.95
CA GLN A 186 6.30 -5.00 33.55
C GLN A 186 5.38 -3.79 33.67
N LYS A 187 4.68 -3.41 32.60
CA LYS A 187 3.69 -2.32 32.64
C LYS A 187 2.57 -2.58 33.64
N ALA A 188 2.09 -3.83 33.75
CA ALA A 188 1.08 -4.19 34.74
C ALA A 188 1.61 -4.06 36.18
N GLN A 189 2.87 -4.41 36.43
CA GLN A 189 3.54 -4.22 37.72
C GLN A 189 3.75 -2.74 38.04
N GLU A 190 4.20 -1.94 37.06
CA GLU A 190 4.35 -0.48 37.20
C GLU A 190 3.01 0.19 37.51
N MET A 191 1.93 -0.18 36.81
CA MET A 191 0.60 0.35 37.12
C MET A 191 0.12 -0.06 38.52
N LYS A 192 0.41 -1.29 38.95
CA LYS A 192 0.09 -1.75 40.30
C LYS A 192 0.89 -0.99 41.36
N ALA A 193 2.17 -0.72 41.10
CA ALA A 193 3.04 0.07 41.99
C ALA A 193 2.55 1.51 42.09
N LYS A 194 2.26 2.15 40.95
CA LYS A 194 1.71 3.51 40.90
C LYS A 194 0.39 3.62 41.66
N LYS A 195 -0.52 2.65 41.48
CA LYS A 195 -1.79 2.62 42.22
C LYS A 195 -1.58 2.49 43.73
N LEU A 196 -0.60 1.70 44.17
CA LEU A 196 -0.24 1.61 45.60
C LEU A 196 0.38 2.91 46.12
N GLU A 197 1.15 3.62 45.32
CA GLU A 197 1.71 4.94 45.68
C GLU A 197 0.61 6.00 45.80
N GLU A 198 -0.33 6.04 44.87
CA GLU A 198 -1.51 6.91 44.92
C GLU A 198 -2.36 6.62 46.18
N GLU A 199 -2.55 5.35 46.54
CA GLU A 199 -3.26 4.97 47.77
C GLU A 199 -2.51 5.42 49.03
N LYS A 200 -1.18 5.28 49.05
CA LYS A 200 -0.34 5.79 50.15
C LYS A 200 -0.41 7.31 50.26
N GLN A 201 -0.35 8.03 49.14
CA GLN A 201 -0.47 9.49 49.12
C GLN A 201 -1.86 9.93 49.61
N ALA A 202 -2.94 9.29 49.14
CA ALA A 202 -4.29 9.58 49.62
C ALA A 202 -4.45 9.33 51.13
N ARG A 203 -3.79 8.30 51.68
CA ARG A 203 -3.77 8.03 53.12
C ARG A 203 -3.00 9.10 53.90
N LEU A 204 -1.86 9.56 53.38
CA LEU A 204 -1.09 10.65 53.99
C LEU A 204 -1.87 11.97 53.96
N ASP A 205 -2.50 12.32 52.84
CA ASP A 205 -3.35 13.50 52.72
C ASP A 205 -4.52 13.46 53.70
N MET A 206 -5.13 12.30 53.91
CA MET A 206 -6.19 12.13 54.91
C MET A 206 -5.65 12.33 56.34
N GLN A 207 -4.46 11.80 56.64
CA GLN A 207 -3.80 12.00 57.93
C GLN A 207 -3.42 13.47 58.15
N GLU A 208 -2.91 14.15 57.13
CA GLU A 208 -2.58 15.57 57.21
C GLU A 208 -3.84 16.41 57.42
N ARG A 209 -4.93 16.12 56.70
CA ARG A 209 -6.23 16.78 56.92
C ARG A 209 -6.76 16.57 58.34
N MET A 210 -6.62 15.38 58.90
CA MET A 210 -6.98 15.11 60.29
C MET A 210 -6.09 15.89 61.27
N ALA A 211 -4.77 15.88 61.06
CA ALA A 211 -3.82 16.61 61.88
C ALA A 211 -4.05 18.13 61.82
N ASP A 212 -4.42 18.66 60.66
CA ASP A 212 -4.69 20.08 60.45
C ASP A 212 -6.06 20.48 61.03
N ALA A 213 -7.04 19.58 61.02
CA ALA A 213 -8.29 19.75 61.79
C ALA A 213 -8.02 19.76 63.30
N ASP A 214 -7.12 18.91 63.79
CA ASP A 214 -6.72 18.88 65.20
C ASP A 214 -5.91 20.11 65.61
N ARG A 215 -5.03 20.64 64.73
CA ARG A 215 -4.37 21.95 64.93
C ARG A 215 -5.40 23.06 65.06
N ARG A 216 -6.38 23.14 64.16
CA ARG A 216 -7.48 24.14 64.26
C ARG A 216 -8.28 23.99 65.55
N ARG A 217 -8.55 22.75 66.01
CA ARG A 217 -9.20 22.49 67.31
C ARG A 217 -8.33 22.95 68.49
N ALA A 218 -7.02 22.71 68.44
CA ALA A 218 -6.07 23.15 69.45
C ALA A 218 -5.92 24.68 69.49
N GLU A 219 -5.88 25.33 68.33
CA GLU A 219 -5.88 26.78 68.20
C GLU A 219 -7.17 27.40 68.74
N TYR A 220 -8.33 26.80 68.47
CA TYR A 220 -9.60 27.22 69.08
C TYR A 220 -9.56 27.12 70.61
N LYS A 221 -9.02 26.02 71.17
CA LYS A 221 -8.84 25.86 72.63
C LYS A 221 -7.85 26.88 73.19
N ARG A 222 -6.75 27.16 72.48
CA ARG A 222 -5.73 28.15 72.86
C ARG A 222 -6.28 29.57 72.81
N ASN A 223 -7.09 29.90 71.81
CA ASN A 223 -7.76 31.19 71.69
C ASN A 223 -8.83 31.38 72.78
N LEU A 224 -9.52 30.31 73.20
CA LEU A 224 -10.40 30.33 74.36
C LEU A 224 -9.63 30.64 75.67
N SER A 225 -8.41 30.11 75.81
CA SER A 225 -7.51 30.40 76.93
C SER A 225 -6.93 31.82 76.87
N SER A 226 -6.58 32.31 75.68
CA SER A 226 -6.12 33.69 75.43
C SER A 226 -7.18 34.75 75.77
N HIS A 227 -8.46 34.46 75.50
CA HIS A 227 -9.56 35.30 75.96
C HIS A 227 -9.76 35.28 77.49
N LYS A 228 -9.27 34.25 78.19
CA LYS A 228 -9.28 34.15 79.66
C LYS A 228 -8.07 34.85 80.30
N THR A 229 -6.91 34.90 79.63
CA THR A 229 -5.71 35.62 80.10
C THR A 229 -5.70 37.10 79.75
N ARG A 230 -6.45 37.54 78.72
CA ARG A 230 -6.61 38.96 78.35
C ARG A 230 -7.52 39.77 79.31
N ARG A 231 -8.17 39.14 80.29
CA ARG A 231 -8.87 39.85 81.40
C ARG A 231 -8.02 40.04 82.67
N VAL A 232 -6.73 39.67 82.66
CA VAL A 232 -5.85 39.72 83.85
C VAL A 232 -4.62 40.63 83.66
N SER A 233 -4.43 41.26 82.50
CA SER A 233 -3.22 42.08 82.23
C SER A 233 -3.47 43.59 81.98
N GLU A 234 -4.55 44.16 82.53
CA GLU A 234 -4.87 45.60 82.41
C GLU A 234 -4.67 46.43 83.69
N GLN A 235 -4.01 45.86 84.72
CA GLN A 235 -3.53 46.61 85.87
C GLN A 235 -2.03 46.33 86.06
N GLU A 236 -1.20 47.28 85.65
CA GLU A 236 0.03 47.75 86.32
C GLU A 236 0.93 48.49 85.32
N LYS A 237 0.72 49.81 85.23
CA LYS A 237 1.71 50.77 84.72
C LYS A 237 1.85 51.91 85.71
N LYS A 238 2.90 51.82 86.53
CA LYS A 238 3.68 52.84 87.23
C LYS A 238 5.03 52.15 87.48
N LEU A 239 6.23 52.71 87.44
CA LEU A 239 6.88 53.99 87.08
C LEU A 239 8.40 53.74 87.32
N ALA A 240 9.29 54.68 86.95
CA ALA A 240 10.76 54.72 87.14
C ALA A 240 11.59 54.12 85.98
N ASP A 241 12.66 54.72 85.47
CA ASP A 241 13.44 55.89 85.90
C ASP A 241 14.15 56.54 84.69
N VAL A 242 14.50 57.82 84.84
CA VAL A 242 15.12 58.72 83.87
C VAL A 242 16.65 58.49 83.81
N SER A 243 17.21 58.43 82.60
CA SER A 243 18.58 58.87 82.35
C SER A 243 18.65 59.52 80.97
N GLU A 244 18.96 60.80 80.98
CA GLU A 244 19.26 61.62 79.80
C GLU A 244 20.62 61.21 79.21
N GLY A 245 20.72 61.25 77.88
CA GLY A 245 21.94 61.00 77.12
C GLY A 245 21.71 61.43 75.67
N GLU A 246 22.31 62.56 75.33
CA GLU A 246 22.11 63.39 74.14
C GLU A 246 22.52 62.74 72.81
N ASP A 247 21.94 63.28 71.73
CA ASP A 247 22.36 63.15 70.34
C ASP A 247 23.87 63.42 70.16
N ASP A 248 24.60 62.57 69.42
CA ASP A 248 25.32 62.92 68.17
C ASP A 248 26.19 61.75 67.64
N SER A 249 26.48 61.80 66.33
CA SER A 249 27.60 61.19 65.59
C SER A 249 27.42 59.87 64.79
N ASN A 250 27.56 60.06 63.47
CA ASN A 250 27.94 59.11 62.43
C ASN A 250 28.88 57.98 62.88
N GLN A 251 28.37 56.76 63.04
CA GLN A 251 29.22 55.57 63.10
C GLN A 251 29.72 55.22 61.69
N ARG A 252 31.04 55.37 61.48
CA ARG A 252 31.74 54.86 60.30
C ARG A 252 31.46 53.36 60.16
N LEU A 253 30.90 52.96 59.01
CA LEU A 253 30.62 51.56 58.69
C LEU A 253 31.90 50.74 58.78
N ASP A 254 31.82 49.61 59.46
CA ASP A 254 32.86 48.58 59.54
C ASP A 254 33.33 48.14 58.13
N GLU A 255 34.63 47.92 57.96
CA GLU A 255 35.28 47.73 56.65
C GLU A 255 34.73 46.50 55.91
N GLU A 256 34.44 45.43 56.64
CA GLU A 256 33.82 44.21 56.10
C GLU A 256 32.39 44.49 55.64
N THR A 257 31.63 45.27 56.41
CA THR A 257 30.27 45.67 56.06
C THR A 257 30.25 46.61 54.84
N ALA A 258 31.24 47.51 54.73
CA ALA A 258 31.45 48.35 53.57
C ALA A 258 31.83 47.53 52.33
N ALA A 259 32.75 46.57 52.46
CA ALA A 259 33.15 45.66 51.40
C ALA A 259 31.97 44.82 50.89
N ILE A 260 31.13 44.27 51.78
CA ILE A 260 29.93 43.51 51.41
C ILE A 260 28.93 44.40 50.65
N ARG A 261 28.71 45.65 51.09
CA ARG A 261 27.82 46.59 50.39
C ARG A 261 28.35 46.96 49.02
N ILE A 262 29.65 47.24 48.90
CA ILE A 262 30.31 47.54 47.62
C ILE A 262 30.22 46.34 46.69
N GLN A 263 30.54 45.14 47.16
CA GLN A 263 30.44 43.91 46.36
C GLN A 263 29.00 43.63 45.93
N ARG A 264 28.00 43.83 46.80
CA ARG A 264 26.58 43.68 46.46
C ARG A 264 26.15 44.69 45.40
N ALA A 265 26.53 45.97 45.54
CA ALA A 265 26.23 47.02 44.58
C ALA A 265 26.94 46.78 43.23
N TRP A 266 28.19 46.32 43.26
CA TRP A 266 28.96 45.95 42.07
C TRP A 266 28.34 44.76 41.33
N ARG A 267 28.02 43.66 42.03
CA ARG A 267 27.34 42.49 41.43
C ARG A 267 25.98 42.86 40.85
N PHE A 268 25.20 43.69 41.53
CA PHE A 268 23.92 44.19 41.03
C PHE A 268 24.11 45.02 39.75
N ARG A 269 25.07 45.94 39.73
CA ARG A 269 25.39 46.77 38.54
C ARG A 269 25.85 45.91 37.37
N GLN A 270 26.68 44.89 37.62
CA GLN A 270 27.15 43.95 36.60
C GLN A 270 25.97 43.15 35.99
N ARG A 271 25.12 42.57 36.83
CA ARG A 271 23.91 41.85 36.38
C ARG A 271 22.95 42.75 35.63
N ARG A 272 22.75 43.99 36.10
CA ARG A 272 21.91 44.98 35.44
C ARG A 272 22.43 45.35 34.05
N SER A 273 23.75 45.45 33.89
CA SER A 273 24.37 45.71 32.58
C SER A 273 24.09 44.58 31.60
N VAL A 274 24.18 43.32 32.04
CA VAL A 274 23.92 42.13 31.20
C VAL A 274 22.44 42.03 30.81
N VAL A 275 21.53 42.18 31.77
CA VAL A 275 20.08 42.12 31.51
C VAL A 275 19.65 43.28 30.60
N LYS A 276 20.19 44.49 30.81
CA LYS A 276 19.92 45.63 29.93
C LYS A 276 20.41 45.40 28.50
N ALA A 277 21.64 44.89 28.35
CA ALA A 277 22.20 44.60 27.02
C ALA A 277 21.38 43.57 26.24
N TYR A 278 20.73 42.61 26.91
CA TYR A 278 19.79 41.69 26.25
C TYR A 278 18.42 42.33 25.98
N ALA A 279 17.89 43.09 26.94
CA ALA A 279 16.59 43.77 26.80
C ALA A 279 16.59 44.78 25.63
N ASP A 280 17.72 45.43 25.34
CA ASP A 280 17.84 46.37 24.21
C ASP A 280 17.60 45.69 22.83
N PHE A 281 17.62 44.36 22.73
CA PHE A 281 17.33 43.61 21.49
C PHE A 281 15.87 43.14 21.33
N ASP A 282 15.03 43.27 22.36
CA ASP A 282 13.58 42.93 22.34
C ASP A 282 13.24 41.57 21.67
N LEU A 283 14.03 40.54 21.98
CA LEU A 283 13.81 39.16 21.54
C LEU A 283 12.64 38.53 22.34
N SER A 284 11.41 38.75 21.87
CA SER A 284 10.20 38.04 22.33
C SER A 284 9.64 37.15 21.22
N LEU A 285 8.96 36.06 21.61
CA LEU A 285 8.29 35.19 20.64
C LEU A 285 7.33 35.95 19.71
N ASP A 286 6.64 36.98 20.21
CA ASP A 286 5.68 37.75 19.41
C ASP A 286 6.38 38.70 18.42
N ASN A 287 7.48 39.36 18.81
CA ASN A 287 8.23 40.24 17.91
C ASN A 287 8.93 39.48 16.77
N ILE A 288 9.31 38.22 17.01
CA ILE A 288 9.99 37.39 16.00
C ILE A 288 8.97 36.80 15.01
N ARG A 289 7.72 36.55 15.43
CA ARG A 289 6.63 36.04 14.57
C ARG A 289 6.28 36.96 13.40
N GLU A 290 6.44 38.26 13.57
CA GLU A 290 6.11 39.24 12.53
C GLU A 290 7.20 39.39 11.46
N ARG A 291 8.38 38.76 11.63
CA ARG A 291 9.54 38.89 10.74
C ARG A 291 9.72 37.67 9.83
N SER A 292 10.25 37.91 8.63
CA SER A 292 10.53 36.83 7.66
C SER A 292 11.65 35.90 8.14
N PHE A 293 11.71 34.67 7.62
CA PHE A 293 12.71 33.68 8.02
C PHE A 293 14.16 34.16 7.79
N GLU A 294 14.42 34.82 6.66
CA GLU A 294 15.75 35.32 6.31
C GLU A 294 16.17 36.47 7.24
N ASP A 295 15.23 37.37 7.57
CA ASP A 295 15.49 38.50 8.48
C ASP A 295 15.73 38.03 9.92
N VAL A 296 14.97 37.03 10.39
CA VAL A 296 15.18 36.43 11.73
C VAL A 296 16.50 35.66 11.77
N GLY A 297 16.82 34.90 10.72
CA GLY A 297 18.10 34.20 10.61
C GLY A 297 19.30 35.15 10.61
N ALA A 298 19.20 36.27 9.88
CA ALA A 298 20.23 37.31 9.87
C ALA A 298 20.41 37.93 11.26
N LEU A 299 19.31 38.33 11.91
CA LEU A 299 19.32 38.91 13.26
C LEU A 299 19.94 37.97 14.31
N LEU A 300 19.53 36.68 14.33
CA LEU A 300 20.05 35.71 15.29
C LEU A 300 21.51 35.31 15.03
N SER A 301 22.02 35.58 13.82
CA SER A 301 23.43 35.35 13.47
C SER A 301 24.36 36.49 13.88
N GLU A 302 23.82 37.65 14.26
CA GLU A 302 24.60 38.82 14.65
C GLU A 302 25.44 38.56 15.91
N THR A 303 26.72 38.94 15.84
CA THR A 303 27.66 38.81 16.96
C THR A 303 27.22 39.52 18.26
N PRO A 304 26.65 40.75 18.25
CA PRO A 304 26.21 41.41 19.49
C PRO A 304 25.08 40.66 20.22
N ILE A 305 24.13 40.07 19.49
CA ILE A 305 23.03 39.28 20.06
C ILE A 305 23.56 37.99 20.69
N ILE A 306 24.49 37.31 20.00
CA ILE A 306 25.15 36.11 20.55
C ILE A 306 25.90 36.47 21.86
N GLN A 307 26.60 37.60 21.92
CA GLN A 307 27.31 38.01 23.13
C GLN A 307 26.35 38.38 24.29
N ALA A 308 25.26 39.10 23.99
CA ALA A 308 24.26 39.48 24.99
C ALA A 308 23.54 38.24 25.55
N THR A 309 23.15 37.31 24.68
CA THR A 309 22.49 36.04 25.06
C THR A 309 23.43 35.12 25.84
N THR A 310 24.71 34.99 25.45
CA THR A 310 25.72 34.28 26.26
C THR A 310 25.86 34.89 27.66
N GLY A 311 25.82 36.22 27.78
CA GLY A 311 25.85 36.90 29.07
C GLY A 311 24.68 36.53 29.98
N VAL A 312 23.46 36.46 29.43
CA VAL A 312 22.25 36.08 30.18
C VAL A 312 22.25 34.60 30.54
N LEU A 313 22.65 33.70 29.63
CA LEU A 313 22.75 32.27 29.91
C LEU A 313 23.74 31.97 31.04
N ARG A 314 24.85 32.71 31.12
CA ARG A 314 25.80 32.65 32.25
C ARG A 314 25.21 33.19 33.55
N LEU A 315 24.44 34.28 33.48
CA LEU A 315 23.76 34.85 34.64
C LEU A 315 22.73 33.88 35.24
N LEU A 316 22.09 33.07 34.41
CA LEU A 316 21.15 32.02 34.77
C LEU A 316 21.82 30.65 35.03
N THR A 317 23.15 30.59 35.09
CA THR A 317 23.93 29.37 35.36
C THR A 317 23.66 28.21 34.39
N LEU A 318 23.22 28.50 33.16
CA LEU A 318 22.95 27.49 32.12
C LEU A 318 24.20 27.12 31.30
N GLN A 319 25.27 27.90 31.41
CA GLN A 319 26.58 27.64 30.81
C GLN A 319 27.68 27.79 31.86
N ASP A 320 28.63 26.87 31.86
CA ASP A 320 29.76 26.87 32.80
C ASP A 320 30.66 28.09 32.61
N ASN A 321 31.17 28.62 33.72
CA ASN A 321 32.04 29.81 33.74
C ASN A 321 33.48 29.51 33.29
N VAL A 322 33.83 28.24 33.06
CA VAL A 322 35.23 27.80 33.08
C VAL A 322 35.92 27.81 31.72
N ASP A 323 35.21 27.81 30.59
CA ASP A 323 35.86 27.80 29.27
C ASP A 323 35.24 28.77 28.26
N THR A 324 36.03 29.03 27.20
CA THR A 324 35.71 29.88 26.03
C THR A 324 34.23 29.92 25.70
N PRO A 325 33.62 31.10 25.45
CA PRO A 325 32.19 31.19 25.16
C PRO A 325 31.86 30.23 24.01
N SER A 326 31.13 29.16 24.30
CA SER A 326 30.66 28.25 23.26
C SER A 326 29.56 28.99 22.50
N ALA A 327 30.00 29.76 21.49
CA ALA A 327 29.11 30.41 20.54
C ALA A 327 28.18 29.35 19.89
N GLN A 328 28.62 28.10 19.83
CA GLN A 328 27.80 26.98 19.36
C GLN A 328 26.62 26.68 20.29
N ALA A 329 26.83 26.57 21.61
CA ALA A 329 25.74 26.32 22.55
C ALA A 329 24.71 27.46 22.57
N THR A 330 25.20 28.70 22.46
CA THR A 330 24.34 29.89 22.36
C THR A 330 23.56 29.92 21.03
N ARG A 331 24.17 29.53 19.92
CA ARG A 331 23.47 29.38 18.63
C ARG A 331 22.43 28.26 18.67
N THR A 332 22.72 27.15 19.33
CA THR A 332 21.74 26.08 19.54
C THR A 332 20.54 26.60 20.33
N PHE A 333 20.77 27.34 21.41
CA PHE A 333 19.69 28.00 22.15
C PHE A 333 18.88 28.97 21.27
N LEU A 334 19.55 29.85 20.51
CA LEU A 334 18.87 30.80 19.62
C LEU A 334 18.08 30.11 18.50
N SER A 335 18.51 28.91 18.08
CA SER A 335 17.77 28.12 17.10
C SER A 335 16.41 27.64 17.62
N ALA A 336 16.17 27.63 18.94
CA ALA A 336 14.85 27.35 19.51
C ALA A 336 13.81 28.36 19.01
N TYR A 337 14.18 29.64 18.89
CA TYR A 337 13.29 30.67 18.35
C TYR A 337 12.96 30.44 16.86
N LEU A 338 13.95 30.00 16.05
CA LEU A 338 13.71 29.64 14.65
C LEU A 338 12.80 28.42 14.50
N VAL A 339 13.03 27.40 15.32
CA VAL A 339 12.24 26.16 15.33
C VAL A 339 10.77 26.42 15.69
N ILE A 340 10.50 27.40 16.57
CA ILE A 340 9.13 27.74 16.98
C ILE A 340 8.42 28.61 15.92
N VAL A 341 9.10 29.62 15.38
CA VAL A 341 8.47 30.65 14.55
C VAL A 341 8.31 30.21 13.10
N HIS A 342 9.31 29.52 12.53
CA HIS A 342 9.29 29.10 11.13
C HIS A 342 9.50 27.58 11.00
N PRO A 343 8.57 26.75 11.51
CA PRO A 343 8.74 25.29 11.47
C PRO A 343 8.72 24.74 10.04
N ALA A 344 7.97 25.37 9.13
CA ALA A 344 7.83 24.93 7.74
C ALA A 344 9.10 25.14 6.89
N SER A 345 9.95 26.11 7.23
CA SER A 345 11.23 26.32 6.53
C SER A 345 12.38 25.55 7.17
N VAL A 346 12.30 25.26 8.47
CA VAL A 346 13.33 24.49 9.21
C VAL A 346 13.17 22.99 8.99
N PHE A 347 11.94 22.48 8.90
CA PHE A 347 11.67 21.04 8.74
C PHE A 347 11.24 20.70 7.31
N SER A 348 11.96 19.77 6.68
CA SER A 348 11.57 19.21 5.37
C SER A 348 10.42 18.20 5.47
N LYS A 349 10.22 17.58 6.64
CA LYS A 349 9.17 16.60 6.95
C LYS A 349 8.67 16.80 8.39
N ASN A 350 7.36 16.74 8.59
CA ASN A 350 6.74 16.83 9.92
C ASN A 350 6.66 15.45 10.58
N GLY A 351 7.76 14.95 11.15
CA GLY A 351 7.81 13.70 11.90
C GLY A 351 7.63 13.89 13.42
N ALA A 352 7.62 12.77 14.15
CA ALA A 352 7.44 12.76 15.60
C ALA A 352 8.61 13.41 16.35
N GLN A 353 9.83 13.32 15.80
CA GLN A 353 11.03 13.89 16.41
C GLN A 353 11.08 15.42 16.25
N GLU A 354 10.64 15.94 15.11
CA GLU A 354 10.50 17.36 14.83
C GLU A 354 9.41 17.98 15.71
N GLN A 355 8.28 17.27 15.92
CA GLN A 355 7.24 17.68 16.87
C GLN A 355 7.73 17.68 18.32
N HIS A 356 8.50 16.65 18.72
CA HIS A 356 9.11 16.59 20.05
C HIS A 356 10.12 17.72 20.26
N LEU A 357 10.96 18.01 19.26
CA LEU A 357 11.91 19.13 19.30
C LEU A 357 11.18 20.47 19.42
N MET A 358 10.10 20.69 18.67
CA MET A 358 9.27 21.90 18.78
C MET A 358 8.64 22.05 20.17
N ALA A 359 8.11 20.97 20.75
CA ALA A 359 7.52 21.00 22.07
C ALA A 359 8.57 21.37 23.15
N LYS A 360 9.76 20.75 23.08
CA LYS A 360 10.87 21.04 24.00
C LYS A 360 11.47 22.44 23.80
N ALA A 361 11.51 22.94 22.56
CA ALA A 361 11.89 24.32 22.28
C ALA A 361 10.93 25.32 22.91
N ARG A 362 9.60 25.09 22.79
CA ARG A 362 8.57 25.96 23.41
C ARG A 362 8.68 25.97 24.93
N GLU A 363 8.79 24.79 25.54
CA GLU A 363 8.97 24.65 27.00
C GLU A 363 10.21 25.44 27.49
N LEU A 364 11.33 25.35 26.77
CA LEU A 364 12.54 26.10 27.09
C LEU A 364 12.35 27.61 26.96
N VAL A 365 11.77 28.09 25.87
CA VAL A 365 11.60 29.54 25.63
C VAL A 365 10.59 30.14 26.60
N GLU A 366 9.49 29.45 26.90
CA GLU A 366 8.48 29.89 27.88
C GLU A 366 9.07 29.99 29.31
N LEU A 367 9.84 28.98 29.74
CA LEU A 367 10.53 29.03 31.03
C LEU A 367 11.60 30.12 31.07
N PHE A 368 12.30 30.36 29.95
CA PHE A 368 13.30 31.42 29.83
C PHE A 368 12.67 32.82 29.89
N GLU A 369 11.60 33.09 29.14
CA GLU A 369 10.87 34.36 29.17
C GLU A 369 10.26 34.61 30.56
N SER A 370 9.70 33.57 31.19
CA SER A 370 9.22 33.63 32.58
C SER A 370 10.35 33.98 33.56
N ALA A 371 11.52 33.34 33.43
CA ALA A 371 12.70 33.66 34.25
C ALA A 371 13.14 35.12 34.04
N MET A 372 13.22 35.58 32.79
CA MET A 372 13.59 36.95 32.44
C MET A 372 12.61 37.99 33.01
N SER A 373 11.31 37.74 32.96
CA SER A 373 10.29 38.64 33.53
C SER A 373 10.41 38.82 35.05
N THR A 374 10.99 37.82 35.74
CA THR A 374 11.15 37.83 37.20
C THR A 374 12.46 38.46 37.67
N LEU A 375 13.38 38.73 36.73
CA LEU A 375 14.61 39.48 36.97
C LEU A 375 14.28 40.98 37.11
N ALA A 376 13.81 41.35 38.29
CA ALA A 376 13.44 42.71 38.61
C ALA A 376 14.39 43.38 39.64
N PRO A 377 14.40 44.73 39.72
CA PRO A 377 15.26 45.46 40.66
C PRO A 377 15.04 45.07 42.12
N TRP A 378 13.80 44.77 42.53
CA TRP A 378 13.46 44.35 43.89
C TRP A 378 14.05 42.99 44.26
N ASN A 379 14.28 42.12 43.27
CA ASN A 379 14.88 40.81 43.44
C ASN A 379 16.39 40.83 43.17
N ARG A 380 17.04 42.02 43.12
CA ARG A 380 18.47 42.18 42.83
C ARG A 380 18.96 41.39 41.60
N LEU A 381 18.06 41.13 40.65
CA LEU A 381 18.31 40.31 39.46
C LEU A 381 18.82 38.89 39.79
N THR A 382 18.27 38.25 40.83
CA THR A 382 18.50 36.82 41.15
C THR A 382 17.25 36.00 40.94
N ALA A 383 17.30 34.94 40.14
CA ALA A 383 16.18 33.99 40.04
C ALA A 383 16.12 33.05 41.26
N SER A 384 14.93 32.51 41.56
CA SER A 384 14.75 31.51 42.61
C SER A 384 15.41 30.18 42.24
N SER A 385 16.01 29.50 43.21
CA SER A 385 16.76 28.24 43.00
C SER A 385 15.98 27.14 42.28
N THR A 386 14.69 26.98 42.58
CA THR A 386 13.82 25.97 41.95
C THR A 386 13.62 26.23 40.46
N ARG A 387 13.25 27.47 40.10
CA ARG A 387 13.08 27.87 38.68
C ARG A 387 14.37 27.76 37.86
N LEU A 388 15.53 27.99 38.48
CA LEU A 388 16.82 27.79 37.82
C LEU A 388 17.07 26.31 37.52
N GLN A 389 16.69 25.42 38.44
CA GLN A 389 16.79 23.97 38.24
C GLN A 389 15.87 23.50 37.11
N ASP A 390 14.61 23.94 37.09
CA ASP A 390 13.64 23.61 36.03
C ASP A 390 14.13 24.10 34.65
N LEU A 391 14.65 25.34 34.59
CA LEU A 391 15.21 25.92 33.36
C LEU A 391 16.47 25.17 32.89
N SER A 392 17.34 24.74 33.82
CA SER A 392 18.53 23.95 33.49
C SER A 392 18.17 22.56 32.93
N GLN A 393 17.10 21.94 33.45
CA GLN A 393 16.57 20.68 32.92
C GLN A 393 15.95 20.88 31.54
N ALA A 394 15.18 21.96 31.33
CA ALA A 394 14.64 22.30 30.01
C ALA A 394 15.74 22.57 28.97
N TYR A 395 16.82 23.24 29.37
CA TYR A 395 17.96 23.55 28.50
C TYR A 395 18.71 22.28 28.06
N THR A 396 18.98 21.36 28.99
CA THR A 396 19.65 20.08 28.71
C THR A 396 18.78 19.12 27.90
N THR A 397 17.48 19.04 28.20
CA THR A 397 16.52 18.22 27.45
C THR A 397 16.33 18.75 26.02
N TYR A 398 16.25 20.06 25.82
CA TYR A 398 16.25 20.65 24.47
C TYR A 398 17.56 20.39 23.73
N GLY A 399 18.71 20.61 24.37
CA GLY A 399 20.02 20.35 23.77
C GLY A 399 20.17 18.90 23.28
N SER A 400 19.79 17.93 24.10
CA SER A 400 19.83 16.50 23.71
C SER A 400 18.85 16.18 22.59
N ALA A 401 17.63 16.74 22.61
CA ALA A 401 16.65 16.58 21.54
C ALA A 401 17.14 17.22 20.21
N PHE A 402 17.78 18.38 20.28
CA PHE A 402 18.34 19.08 19.13
C PHE A 402 19.50 18.30 18.51
N ASP A 403 20.42 17.78 19.33
CA ASP A 403 21.55 16.99 18.83
C ASP A 403 21.08 15.66 18.22
N ALA A 404 20.09 15.00 18.82
CA ALA A 404 19.48 13.80 18.25
C ALA A 404 18.82 14.09 16.88
N TRP A 405 18.08 15.20 16.77
CA TRP A 405 17.48 15.63 15.50
C TRP A 405 18.55 15.97 14.46
N ARG A 406 19.57 16.75 14.83
CA ARG A 406 20.70 17.10 13.96
C ARG A 406 21.45 15.87 13.46
N ALA A 407 21.65 14.87 14.31
CA ALA A 407 22.31 13.62 13.94
C ALA A 407 21.50 12.83 12.90
N GLN A 408 20.17 12.77 13.05
CA GLN A 408 19.30 12.12 12.08
C GLN A 408 19.23 12.90 10.76
N ASP A 409 19.02 14.21 10.81
CA ASP A 409 18.91 15.04 9.61
C ASP A 409 20.21 15.05 8.80
N SER A 410 21.35 15.19 9.45
CA SER A 410 22.66 15.07 8.79
C SER A 410 22.88 13.69 8.17
N SER A 411 22.41 12.61 8.81
CA SER A 411 22.49 11.26 8.24
C SER A 411 21.60 11.08 6.99
N ALA A 412 20.38 11.62 7.00
CA ALA A 412 19.46 11.57 5.88
C ALA A 412 19.97 12.41 4.68
N LEU A 413 20.56 13.57 4.97
CA LEU A 413 21.20 14.41 3.95
C LEU A 413 22.40 13.68 3.32
N VAL A 414 23.24 13.03 4.15
CA VAL A 414 24.37 12.20 3.68
C VAL A 414 23.88 11.05 2.80
N GLU A 415 22.81 10.36 3.18
CA GLU A 415 22.23 9.28 2.36
C GLU A 415 21.73 9.80 1.00
N THR A 416 21.07 10.95 0.98
CA THR A 416 20.59 11.58 -0.26
C THR A 416 21.76 11.98 -1.16
N MET A 417 22.82 12.57 -0.60
CA MET A 417 24.04 12.89 -1.36
C MET A 417 24.75 11.64 -1.87
N VAL A 418 24.82 10.56 -1.08
CA VAL A 418 25.39 9.27 -1.51
C VAL A 418 24.55 8.64 -2.62
N ALA A 419 23.22 8.74 -2.58
CA ALA A 419 22.35 8.28 -3.65
C ALA A 419 22.61 9.03 -4.96
N SER A 420 22.66 10.37 -4.91
CA SER A 420 22.99 11.20 -6.08
C SER A 420 24.39 10.89 -6.64
N PHE A 421 25.36 10.58 -5.78
CA PHE A 421 26.70 10.16 -6.18
C PHE A 421 26.67 8.82 -6.95
N VAL A 422 25.86 7.86 -6.49
CA VAL A 422 25.70 6.54 -7.15
C VAL A 422 24.99 6.67 -8.49
N GLU A 423 24.02 7.58 -8.63
CA GLU A 423 23.37 7.90 -9.90
C GLU A 423 24.36 8.51 -10.90
N LEU A 424 25.17 9.48 -10.46
CA LEU A 424 26.25 10.04 -11.28
C LEU A 424 27.30 8.99 -11.67
N ASP A 425 27.68 8.05 -10.78
CA ASP A 425 28.54 6.91 -11.15
C ASP A 425 27.84 6.03 -12.21
N ALA A 426 26.53 5.79 -12.09
CA ALA A 426 25.80 4.97 -13.04
C ALA A 426 25.72 5.58 -14.45
N ILE A 427 25.59 6.91 -14.54
CA ILE A 427 25.63 7.70 -15.78
C ILE A 427 27.06 7.77 -16.32
N TRP A 428 28.05 7.98 -15.45
CA TRP A 428 29.46 7.95 -15.84
C TRP A 428 29.81 6.63 -16.53
N GLN A 429 29.34 5.49 -16.01
CA GLN A 429 29.60 4.18 -16.62
C GLN A 429 28.98 4.00 -18.01
N THR A 430 27.92 4.74 -18.38
CA THR A 430 27.34 4.67 -19.73
C THR A 430 28.05 5.59 -20.70
N VAL A 431 28.49 6.76 -20.23
CA VAL A 431 29.09 7.81 -21.06
C VAL A 431 30.61 7.64 -21.22
N LYS A 432 31.27 6.88 -20.33
CA LYS A 432 32.73 6.72 -20.33
C LYS A 432 33.29 6.16 -21.66
N ASP A 433 32.53 5.32 -22.36
CA ASP A 433 32.99 4.64 -23.58
C ASP A 433 32.58 5.36 -24.89
N ASP A 434 31.77 6.43 -24.83
CA ASP A 434 31.28 7.17 -26.03
C ASP A 434 32.31 8.19 -26.54
N THR A 435 33.26 7.79 -27.38
CA THR A 435 34.35 8.66 -27.88
C THR A 435 33.96 9.62 -29.02
N GLN A 436 32.68 9.74 -29.36
CA GLN A 436 32.20 10.54 -30.50
C GLN A 436 31.56 11.85 -30.04
N GLY A 437 32.35 12.92 -29.91
CA GLY A 437 31.86 14.30 -29.78
C GLY A 437 32.60 15.16 -28.73
N ALA A 438 32.92 16.41 -29.08
CA ALA A 438 33.54 17.38 -28.15
C ALA A 438 32.65 17.67 -26.92
N VAL A 439 31.32 17.64 -27.12
CA VAL A 439 30.30 17.80 -26.08
C VAL A 439 30.37 16.68 -25.03
N ALA A 440 30.78 15.46 -25.41
CA ALA A 440 30.92 14.35 -24.48
C ALA A 440 32.03 14.58 -23.44
N GLU A 441 33.11 15.30 -23.79
CA GLU A 441 34.15 15.68 -22.83
C GLU A 441 33.66 16.71 -21.81
N ASP A 442 32.84 17.68 -22.24
CA ASP A 442 32.24 18.66 -21.34
C ASP A 442 31.23 18.01 -20.37
N TYR A 443 30.46 17.03 -20.83
CA TYR A 443 29.62 16.22 -19.93
C TYR A 443 30.43 15.37 -18.96
N ARG A 444 31.56 14.79 -19.41
CA ARG A 444 32.46 13.99 -18.55
C ARG A 444 33.11 14.82 -17.45
N THR A 445 33.58 16.02 -17.80
CA THR A 445 34.18 16.96 -16.86
C THR A 445 33.12 17.45 -15.87
N GLY A 446 31.93 17.82 -16.35
CA GLY A 446 30.80 18.20 -15.48
C GLY A 446 30.37 17.11 -14.49
N ILE A 447 30.30 15.83 -14.91
CA ILE A 447 29.99 14.73 -14.00
C ILE A 447 31.08 14.55 -12.95
N ARG A 448 32.36 14.65 -13.34
CA ARG A 448 33.50 14.51 -12.43
C ARG A 448 33.56 15.64 -11.40
N ASP A 449 33.33 16.89 -11.83
CA ASP A 449 33.34 18.06 -10.94
C ASP A 449 32.20 17.97 -9.91
N ASN A 450 31.02 17.53 -10.34
CA ASN A 450 29.89 17.29 -9.44
C ASN A 450 30.16 16.13 -8.46
N GLN A 451 30.81 15.05 -8.92
CA GLN A 451 31.24 13.95 -8.03
C GLN A 451 32.26 14.41 -6.99
N VAL A 452 33.24 15.25 -7.37
CA VAL A 452 34.22 15.82 -6.44
C VAL A 452 33.55 16.75 -5.43
N MET A 453 32.63 17.60 -5.89
CA MET A 453 31.86 18.49 -5.02
C MET A 453 31.04 17.69 -4.00
N LEU A 454 30.28 16.68 -4.45
CA LEU A 454 29.48 15.82 -3.57
C LEU A 454 30.36 15.05 -2.59
N LEU A 455 31.47 14.50 -3.04
CA LEU A 455 32.40 13.77 -2.18
C LEU A 455 33.00 14.69 -1.10
N SER A 456 33.35 15.93 -1.45
CA SER A 456 33.82 16.91 -0.46
C SER A 456 32.75 17.26 0.59
N LYS A 457 31.49 17.41 0.18
CA LYS A 457 30.36 17.71 1.08
C LYS A 457 30.03 16.52 1.99
N ILE A 458 30.00 15.31 1.45
CA ILE A 458 29.77 14.07 2.21
C ILE A 458 30.90 13.87 3.24
N ARG A 459 32.16 14.11 2.87
CA ARG A 459 33.31 14.04 3.80
C ARG A 459 33.23 15.06 4.92
N LYS A 460 32.76 16.29 4.64
CA LYS A 460 32.56 17.32 5.67
C LYS A 460 31.46 16.96 6.66
N LEU A 461 30.41 16.28 6.23
CA LEU A 461 29.24 15.97 7.06
C LEU A 461 29.33 14.64 7.80
N ALA A 462 29.89 13.59 7.19
CA ALA A 462 29.98 12.25 7.78
C ALA A 462 31.36 11.92 8.37
N GLY A 463 32.38 12.72 8.07
CA GLY A 463 33.79 12.40 8.31
C GLY A 463 34.40 11.56 7.17
N PRO A 464 35.73 11.64 6.96
CA PRO A 464 36.39 11.04 5.79
C PRO A 464 36.23 9.52 5.71
N ASP A 465 36.41 8.82 6.84
CA ASP A 465 36.41 7.35 6.88
C ASP A 465 35.00 6.76 6.70
N ARG A 466 34.00 7.37 7.33
CA ARG A 466 32.59 6.95 7.22
C ARG A 466 32.02 7.26 5.84
N ALA A 467 32.36 8.43 5.28
CA ALA A 467 31.96 8.82 3.91
C ALA A 467 32.43 7.80 2.87
N ASP A 468 33.72 7.46 2.90
CA ASP A 468 34.30 6.51 1.95
C ASP A 468 33.68 5.11 2.11
N LEU A 469 33.36 4.68 3.34
CA LEU A 469 32.70 3.40 3.60
C LEU A 469 31.27 3.37 3.04
N LEU A 470 30.48 4.42 3.27
CA LEU A 470 29.11 4.55 2.77
C LEU A 470 29.06 4.56 1.25
N ILE A 471 29.93 5.35 0.60
CA ILE A 471 30.04 5.40 -0.86
C ILE A 471 30.45 4.05 -1.42
N LYS A 472 31.50 3.40 -0.86
CA LYS A 472 31.93 2.06 -1.29
C LYS A 472 30.84 1.00 -1.11
N LYS A 473 30.03 1.11 -0.04
CA LYS A 473 28.91 0.19 0.21
C LYS A 473 27.79 0.40 -0.82
N ALA A 474 27.39 1.65 -1.06
CA ALA A 474 26.32 2.01 -1.98
C ALA A 474 26.68 1.69 -3.45
N ILE A 475 27.93 1.95 -3.87
CA ILE A 475 28.42 1.55 -5.21
C ILE A 475 28.41 0.02 -5.37
N ARG A 476 28.88 -0.73 -4.35
CA ARG A 476 28.84 -2.20 -4.38
C ARG A 476 27.41 -2.73 -4.48
N GLU A 477 26.48 -2.12 -3.75
CA GLU A 477 25.08 -2.50 -3.81
C GLU A 477 24.44 -2.20 -5.17
N SER A 478 24.67 -1.01 -5.73
CA SER A 478 24.24 -0.64 -7.08
C SER A 478 24.78 -1.58 -8.15
N ARG A 479 26.08 -1.93 -8.07
CA ARG A 479 26.70 -2.88 -8.99
C ARG A 479 26.15 -4.30 -8.85
N ARG A 480 25.83 -4.75 -7.62
CA ARG A 480 25.16 -6.05 -7.39
C ARG A 480 23.77 -6.09 -8.03
N ARG A 481 23.00 -4.99 -7.95
CA ARG A 481 21.68 -4.87 -8.61
C ARG A 481 21.78 -4.93 -10.14
N ARG A 482 22.94 -4.57 -10.72
CA ARG A 482 23.21 -4.64 -12.18
C ARG A 482 23.74 -6.00 -12.69
N VAL A 483 24.09 -6.98 -11.85
CA VAL A 483 24.58 -8.30 -12.34
C VAL A 483 23.43 -9.17 -12.83
N LYS A 484 22.94 -8.86 -14.03
CA LYS A 484 22.27 -9.75 -14.97
C LYS A 484 22.35 -9.12 -16.38
N ARG A 485 23.55 -9.04 -16.94
CA ARG A 485 23.71 -8.98 -18.40
C ARG A 485 24.17 -10.36 -18.87
N ARG A 486 23.34 -10.98 -19.72
CA ARG A 486 23.64 -12.20 -20.48
C ARG A 486 24.75 -11.89 -21.50
N SER A 487 25.54 -12.91 -21.82
CA SER A 487 26.66 -12.84 -22.77
C SER A 487 26.24 -12.40 -24.17
N PRO A 488 27.07 -11.64 -24.91
CA PRO A 488 26.76 -11.06 -26.22
C PRO A 488 27.00 -12.06 -27.37
N ALA A 489 26.46 -13.28 -27.27
CA ALA A 489 26.62 -14.32 -28.29
C ALA A 489 25.30 -14.86 -28.85
N GLU A 490 24.15 -14.31 -28.45
CA GLU A 490 22.85 -14.84 -28.87
C GLU A 490 21.81 -13.74 -29.04
N VAL A 491 22.12 -12.74 -29.88
CA VAL A 491 21.13 -11.88 -30.52
C VAL A 491 21.65 -11.58 -31.92
N ARG A 492 21.05 -12.22 -32.94
CA ARG A 492 21.24 -11.82 -34.33
C ARG A 492 20.51 -10.48 -34.55
N PRO A 493 21.15 -9.47 -35.18
CA PRO A 493 20.60 -8.13 -35.27
C PRO A 493 19.60 -8.03 -36.44
N ARG A 494 18.54 -7.25 -36.24
CA ARG A 494 17.80 -6.63 -37.35
C ARG A 494 17.99 -5.11 -37.21
N ALA A 495 18.23 -4.49 -38.36
CA ALA A 495 18.91 -3.21 -38.59
C ALA A 495 18.49 -2.04 -37.68
N ALA A 496 19.52 -1.27 -37.29
CA ALA A 496 19.43 0.02 -36.63
C ALA A 496 19.03 1.12 -37.63
N ALA A 497 18.21 2.06 -37.18
CA ALA A 497 18.24 3.43 -37.67
C ALA A 497 18.93 4.26 -36.58
N GLU A 498 20.00 4.94 -36.99
CA GLU A 498 20.75 5.90 -36.20
C GLU A 498 19.87 7.13 -35.91
N ILE A 499 19.93 7.66 -34.68
CA ILE A 499 19.49 9.01 -34.38
C ILE A 499 20.63 9.67 -33.60
N GLU A 500 21.22 10.67 -34.25
CA GLU A 500 22.18 11.61 -33.68
C GLU A 500 21.55 12.39 -32.52
N ALA A 501 22.36 12.68 -31.50
CA ALA A 501 22.01 13.55 -30.39
C ALA A 501 22.79 14.87 -30.47
N ALA A 502 22.05 15.98 -30.54
CA ALA A 502 22.41 17.34 -30.11
C ALA A 502 21.09 18.13 -30.08
N GLU A 503 20.77 19.08 -29.22
CA GLU A 503 21.30 19.63 -27.97
C GLU A 503 20.10 20.36 -27.31
N THR A 504 20.23 20.67 -26.03
CA THR A 504 19.19 21.27 -25.17
C THR A 504 18.75 22.67 -25.58
N GLY A 505 17.43 22.92 -25.48
CA GLY A 505 16.88 24.24 -25.18
C GLY A 505 15.70 24.66 -26.05
N THR A 506 14.49 24.24 -25.68
CA THR A 506 13.24 25.04 -25.55
C THR A 506 12.12 24.05 -25.23
N SER A 507 11.24 24.42 -24.29
CA SER A 507 10.04 23.67 -23.92
C SER A 507 9.24 23.24 -25.16
N VAL A 508 9.17 21.94 -25.44
CA VAL A 508 8.26 21.38 -26.45
C VAL A 508 7.39 20.33 -25.77
N THR A 509 6.22 20.79 -25.38
CA THR A 509 4.98 20.02 -25.26
C THR A 509 4.81 19.13 -26.49
N LEU A 510 4.60 17.83 -26.29
CA LEU A 510 4.14 16.95 -27.37
C LEU A 510 2.67 17.28 -27.71
N PRO A 511 2.28 17.11 -28.98
CA PRO A 511 1.02 17.59 -29.50
C PRO A 511 -0.11 16.65 -29.07
N ILE A 512 -0.88 17.11 -28.09
CA ILE A 512 -2.28 16.77 -27.99
C ILE A 512 -2.92 17.36 -29.24
N VAL A 513 -3.59 16.53 -30.03
CA VAL A 513 -4.56 17.00 -31.03
C VAL A 513 -5.68 17.66 -30.25
N ALA A 514 -5.45 18.93 -29.91
CA ALA A 514 -6.50 19.86 -29.56
C ALA A 514 -7.05 20.34 -30.89
N GLU A 515 -8.23 19.83 -31.25
CA GLU A 515 -9.07 20.56 -32.18
C GLU A 515 -9.35 21.93 -31.58
N ASN A 516 -8.97 22.96 -32.31
CA ASN A 516 -9.19 24.35 -31.98
C ASN A 516 -10.70 24.64 -31.88
N THR A 517 -11.20 24.89 -30.68
CA THR A 517 -12.43 25.66 -30.50
C THR A 517 -12.20 26.70 -29.41
N SER A 518 -11.87 27.91 -29.83
CA SER A 518 -12.02 29.11 -29.02
C SER A 518 -12.29 30.27 -29.98
N GLN A 519 -13.56 30.45 -30.33
CA GLN A 519 -14.21 31.73 -30.60
C GLN A 519 -15.64 31.44 -31.05
N GLU A 520 -16.61 31.74 -30.18
CA GLU A 520 -17.82 32.51 -30.51
C GLU A 520 -18.72 32.58 -29.28
N ALA A 521 -18.52 33.64 -28.50
CA ALA A 521 -19.65 34.27 -27.83
C ALA A 521 -20.46 34.98 -28.93
N HIS A 522 -21.78 34.72 -28.94
CA HIS A 522 -22.79 35.12 -29.92
C HIS A 522 -23.04 34.16 -31.09
N GLN A 523 -23.92 33.18 -30.89
CA GLN A 523 -25.19 33.09 -31.62
C GLN A 523 -26.08 31.98 -31.07
N SER A 524 -27.33 32.35 -30.85
CA SER A 524 -28.44 31.51 -30.41
C SER A 524 -29.07 30.74 -31.59
N GLU A 525 -29.56 29.52 -31.31
CA GLU A 525 -30.59 28.74 -32.05
C GLU A 525 -30.20 27.62 -33.07
N VAL A 526 -29.02 26.97 -33.02
CA VAL A 526 -28.73 25.80 -33.92
C VAL A 526 -28.35 24.47 -33.22
N ASP A 527 -28.34 24.40 -31.88
CA ASP A 527 -27.74 23.29 -31.10
C ASP A 527 -28.44 21.92 -31.11
N SER A 528 -29.59 21.76 -31.78
CA SER A 528 -30.38 20.51 -31.67
C SER A 528 -29.89 19.38 -32.59
N GLN A 529 -29.30 19.69 -33.76
CA GLN A 529 -28.93 18.66 -34.75
C GLN A 529 -27.52 18.08 -34.53
N ASP A 530 -26.57 18.89 -34.09
CA ASP A 530 -25.20 18.42 -33.82
C ASP A 530 -25.10 17.61 -32.52
N ASN A 531 -25.92 17.94 -31.51
CA ASN A 531 -26.07 17.10 -30.33
C ASN A 531 -26.62 15.72 -30.67
N VAL A 532 -27.56 15.60 -31.61
CA VAL A 532 -28.10 14.29 -32.03
C VAL A 532 -27.06 13.48 -32.80
N ARG A 533 -26.27 14.11 -33.68
CA ARG A 533 -25.16 13.44 -34.39
C ARG A 533 -24.05 12.99 -33.45
N LEU A 534 -23.63 13.85 -32.52
CA LEU A 534 -22.65 13.51 -31.49
C LEU A 534 -23.18 12.42 -30.55
N ASN A 535 -24.47 12.47 -30.17
CA ASN A 535 -25.09 11.43 -29.34
C ASN A 535 -25.23 10.10 -30.08
N LEU A 536 -25.54 10.10 -31.39
CA LEU A 536 -25.51 8.88 -32.21
C LEU A 536 -24.08 8.33 -32.29
N ALA A 537 -23.08 9.16 -32.60
CA ALA A 537 -21.67 8.74 -32.61
C ALA A 537 -21.20 8.20 -31.24
N ARG A 538 -21.70 8.77 -30.12
CA ARG A 538 -21.46 8.28 -28.75
C ARG A 538 -22.10 6.93 -28.48
N LEU A 539 -23.31 6.67 -29.00
CA LEU A 539 -23.97 5.36 -28.89
C LEU A 539 -23.23 4.28 -29.71
N PHE A 540 -22.54 4.67 -30.78
CA PHE A 540 -21.79 3.77 -31.66
C PHE A 540 -20.31 3.61 -31.32
N SER A 541 -19.72 4.49 -30.49
CA SER A 541 -18.35 4.33 -29.99
C SER A 541 -18.30 3.33 -28.83
N PRO A 542 -17.32 2.39 -28.77
CA PRO A 542 -17.18 1.47 -27.65
C PRO A 542 -16.64 2.15 -26.38
N ILE A 543 -16.12 3.37 -26.49
CA ILE A 543 -15.41 4.05 -25.41
C ILE A 543 -16.38 4.97 -24.65
N PRO A 544 -16.56 4.79 -23.32
CA PRO A 544 -17.38 5.68 -22.50
C PRO A 544 -16.75 7.08 -22.39
N THR A 545 -17.53 8.06 -21.94
CA THR A 545 -17.04 9.44 -21.73
C THR A 545 -15.82 9.46 -20.83
N ASN A 546 -14.87 10.37 -21.11
CA ASN A 546 -13.63 10.50 -20.34
C ASN A 546 -13.88 10.58 -18.83
N ARG A 547 -14.95 11.27 -18.41
CA ARG A 547 -15.38 11.38 -17.00
C ARG A 547 -15.79 10.03 -16.39
N VAL A 548 -16.65 9.27 -17.08
CA VAL A 548 -17.07 7.93 -16.66
C VAL A 548 -15.85 7.01 -16.60
N LEU A 549 -14.98 7.07 -17.59
CA LEU A 549 -13.77 6.26 -17.66
C LEU A 549 -12.78 6.56 -16.52
N THR A 550 -12.55 7.84 -16.19
CA THR A 550 -11.71 8.22 -15.04
C THR A 550 -12.32 7.80 -13.71
N HIS A 551 -13.66 7.87 -13.59
CA HIS A 551 -14.40 7.45 -12.40
C HIS A 551 -14.33 5.92 -12.20
N GLU A 552 -14.62 5.16 -13.26
CA GLU A 552 -14.55 3.69 -13.24
C GLU A 552 -13.12 3.21 -12.95
N LEU A 553 -12.09 3.84 -13.51
CA LEU A 553 -10.69 3.52 -13.19
C LEU A 553 -10.31 3.81 -11.73
N ALA A 554 -10.92 4.83 -11.11
CA ALA A 554 -10.67 5.16 -9.72
C ALA A 554 -11.29 4.10 -8.78
N LEU A 555 -12.45 3.55 -9.15
CA LEU A 555 -13.15 2.48 -8.42
C LEU A 555 -12.51 1.10 -8.64
N ASP A 556 -12.21 0.78 -9.90
CA ASP A 556 -11.57 -0.45 -10.33
C ASP A 556 -10.32 -0.15 -11.17
N LYS A 557 -9.15 -0.39 -10.56
CA LYS A 557 -7.86 -0.14 -11.19
C LYS A 557 -7.63 -1.02 -12.42
N ASP A 558 -8.31 -2.16 -12.49
CA ASP A 558 -8.25 -3.11 -13.59
C ASP A 558 -9.45 -2.96 -14.54
N PHE A 559 -10.18 -1.84 -14.47
CA PHE A 559 -11.33 -1.58 -15.33
C PHE A 559 -10.98 -1.73 -16.81
N ARG A 560 -11.81 -2.49 -17.51
CA ARG A 560 -11.74 -2.71 -18.94
C ARG A 560 -13.08 -2.42 -19.56
N ILE A 561 -13.02 -1.75 -20.71
CA ILE A 561 -14.17 -1.51 -21.57
C ILE A 561 -14.67 -2.88 -22.01
N SER A 562 -15.86 -3.25 -21.53
CA SER A 562 -16.47 -4.54 -21.78
C SER A 562 -17.33 -4.49 -23.04
N SER A 563 -17.30 -5.56 -23.84
CA SER A 563 -18.12 -5.66 -25.07
C SER A 563 -19.63 -5.76 -24.76
N GLY A 564 -20.01 -6.20 -23.56
CA GLY A 564 -21.36 -6.68 -23.24
C GLY A 564 -22.50 -5.66 -23.36
N ALA A 565 -22.32 -4.40 -22.95
CA ALA A 565 -23.42 -3.42 -22.94
C ALA A 565 -23.81 -2.90 -24.34
N HIS A 566 -22.89 -2.95 -25.30
CA HIS A 566 -23.11 -2.48 -26.66
C HIS A 566 -23.12 -3.63 -27.69
N SER A 567 -22.93 -4.89 -27.26
CA SER A 567 -22.90 -6.06 -28.14
C SER A 567 -24.25 -6.30 -28.78
N ASP A 568 -25.34 -6.34 -28.00
CA ASP A 568 -26.64 -6.81 -28.51
C ASP A 568 -27.20 -5.91 -29.62
N ILE A 569 -27.07 -4.60 -29.46
CA ILE A 569 -27.49 -3.61 -30.47
C ILE A 569 -26.56 -3.66 -31.68
N ARG A 570 -25.24 -3.75 -31.47
CA ARG A 570 -24.28 -3.88 -32.58
C ARG A 570 -24.43 -5.19 -33.33
N ASP A 571 -24.71 -6.29 -32.66
CA ASP A 571 -24.89 -7.62 -33.25
C ASP A 571 -26.23 -7.71 -33.99
N ALA A 572 -27.24 -6.95 -33.59
CA ALA A 572 -28.47 -6.76 -34.37
C ALA A 572 -28.21 -5.95 -35.65
N ILE A 573 -27.50 -4.82 -35.54
CA ILE A 573 -27.16 -3.95 -36.68
C ILE A 573 -26.20 -4.65 -37.65
N ASN A 574 -25.20 -5.37 -37.14
CA ASN A 574 -24.26 -6.15 -37.96
C ASN A 574 -24.98 -7.27 -38.71
N ARG A 575 -26.04 -7.85 -38.13
CA ARG A 575 -26.91 -8.81 -38.83
C ARG A 575 -27.71 -8.14 -39.92
N GLU A 576 -28.34 -7.00 -39.65
CA GLU A 576 -29.08 -6.23 -40.66
C GLU A 576 -28.15 -5.77 -41.81
N LEU A 577 -26.92 -5.38 -41.48
CA LEU A 577 -25.88 -5.02 -42.46
C LEU A 577 -25.45 -6.23 -43.31
N CYS A 578 -25.37 -7.42 -42.70
CA CYS A 578 -25.06 -8.67 -43.39
C CYS A 578 -26.16 -9.05 -44.38
N ASP A 579 -27.42 -8.91 -43.96
CA ASP A 579 -28.57 -9.16 -44.82
C ASP A 579 -28.65 -8.13 -45.96
N GLY A 580 -28.37 -6.85 -45.67
CA GLY A 580 -28.29 -5.78 -46.68
C GLY A 580 -27.15 -5.97 -47.70
N MET A 581 -25.98 -6.45 -47.25
CA MET A 581 -24.88 -6.79 -48.15
C MET A 581 -25.22 -7.98 -49.05
N ARG A 582 -25.87 -9.01 -48.49
CA ARG A 582 -26.34 -10.18 -49.26
C ARG A 582 -27.32 -9.76 -50.36
N GLU A 583 -28.31 -8.95 -50.00
CA GLU A 583 -29.31 -8.43 -50.93
C GLU A 583 -28.69 -7.47 -51.98
N GLY A 584 -27.70 -6.67 -51.59
CA GLY A 584 -26.95 -5.79 -52.48
C GLY A 584 -26.08 -6.53 -53.50
N VAL A 585 -25.46 -7.63 -53.07
CA VAL A 585 -24.69 -8.53 -53.95
C VAL A 585 -25.61 -9.26 -54.93
N GLU A 586 -26.78 -9.72 -54.48
CA GLU A 586 -27.80 -10.34 -55.33
C GLU A 586 -28.35 -9.37 -56.40
N ARG A 587 -28.39 -8.06 -56.09
CA ARG A 587 -28.78 -6.98 -57.04
C ARG A 587 -27.64 -6.53 -57.97
N GLY A 588 -26.45 -7.12 -57.89
CA GLY A 588 -25.29 -6.74 -58.71
C GLY A 588 -24.53 -5.50 -58.23
N MET A 589 -24.85 -4.95 -57.04
CA MET A 589 -24.14 -3.83 -56.42
C MET A 589 -23.11 -4.31 -55.37
N GLY A 590 -22.38 -5.38 -55.65
CA GLY A 590 -21.39 -5.94 -54.70
C GLY A 590 -20.12 -5.09 -54.54
N THR A 591 -19.67 -4.41 -55.60
CA THR A 591 -18.43 -3.62 -55.62
C THR A 591 -18.40 -2.50 -54.57
N PRO A 592 -19.44 -1.65 -54.44
CA PRO A 592 -19.48 -0.62 -53.39
C PRO A 592 -19.39 -1.19 -51.97
N TRP A 593 -20.04 -2.33 -51.71
CA TRP A 593 -20.02 -2.99 -50.40
C TRP A 593 -18.63 -3.49 -50.03
N THR A 594 -17.92 -4.13 -50.97
CA THR A 594 -16.57 -4.64 -50.73
C THR A 594 -15.58 -3.52 -50.50
N VAL A 595 -15.70 -2.41 -51.22
CA VAL A 595 -14.85 -1.22 -51.04
C VAL A 595 -15.14 -0.55 -49.70
N ALA A 596 -16.41 -0.38 -49.32
CA ALA A 596 -16.78 0.17 -48.02
C ALA A 596 -16.24 -0.69 -46.86
N MET A 597 -16.33 -2.02 -46.97
CA MET A 597 -15.81 -2.92 -45.94
C MET A 597 -14.28 -2.91 -45.88
N ALA A 598 -13.60 -2.88 -47.03
CA ALA A 598 -12.15 -2.75 -47.08
C ALA A 598 -11.69 -1.41 -46.47
N GLN A 599 -12.43 -0.33 -46.70
CA GLN A 599 -12.17 0.97 -46.10
C GLN A 599 -12.32 0.94 -44.58
N GLU A 600 -13.38 0.29 -44.07
CA GLU A 600 -13.62 0.16 -42.62
C GLU A 600 -12.56 -0.72 -41.94
N ILE A 601 -12.20 -1.85 -42.57
CA ILE A 601 -11.12 -2.75 -42.11
C ILE A 601 -9.78 -2.00 -42.08
N ARG A 602 -9.45 -1.24 -43.15
CA ARG A 602 -8.24 -0.41 -43.22
C ARG A 602 -8.23 0.61 -42.09
N ALA A 603 -9.32 1.36 -41.90
CA ALA A 603 -9.42 2.41 -40.89
C ALA A 603 -9.16 1.87 -39.48
N LYS A 604 -9.79 0.74 -39.12
CA LYS A 604 -9.59 0.10 -37.81
C LYS A 604 -8.17 -0.43 -37.62
N LEU A 605 -7.61 -1.12 -38.61
CA LEU A 605 -6.26 -1.70 -38.50
C LEU A 605 -5.18 -0.62 -38.44
N VAL A 606 -5.32 0.46 -39.20
CA VAL A 606 -4.41 1.61 -39.15
C VAL A 606 -4.47 2.28 -37.79
N HIS A 607 -5.65 2.42 -37.18
CA HIS A 607 -5.79 3.01 -35.85
C HIS A 607 -5.03 2.26 -34.76
N ILE A 608 -4.89 0.94 -34.90
CA ILE A 608 -4.21 0.07 -33.93
C ILE A 608 -2.67 0.15 -34.05
N VAL A 609 -2.15 0.54 -35.21
CA VAL A 609 -0.71 0.57 -35.50
C VAL A 609 -0.17 2.00 -35.47
N LYS A 610 0.95 2.21 -34.78
CA LYS A 610 1.58 3.53 -34.73
C LYS A 610 1.98 4.03 -36.13
N PRO A 611 1.67 5.29 -36.49
CA PRO A 611 2.13 5.91 -37.74
C PRO A 611 3.65 5.85 -37.85
N GLY A 612 4.17 5.45 -39.01
CA GLY A 612 5.61 5.34 -39.29
C GLY A 612 6.25 3.97 -39.03
N ASN A 613 5.51 2.99 -38.50
CA ASN A 613 5.98 1.60 -38.44
C ASN A 613 5.93 0.95 -39.84
N SER A 614 6.88 0.06 -40.16
CA SER A 614 6.86 -0.72 -41.42
C SER A 614 5.56 -1.50 -41.60
N MET A 615 4.94 -1.93 -40.50
CA MET A 615 3.63 -2.59 -40.55
C MET A 615 2.48 -1.65 -40.90
N HIS A 616 2.52 -0.39 -40.46
CA HIS A 616 1.50 0.61 -40.79
C HIS A 616 1.51 0.87 -42.31
N ASN A 617 2.69 1.07 -42.89
CA ASN A 617 2.84 1.31 -44.32
C ASN A 617 2.39 0.09 -45.15
N PHE A 618 2.74 -1.12 -44.70
CA PHE A 618 2.32 -2.36 -45.36
C PHE A 618 0.79 -2.54 -45.37
N ILE A 619 0.10 -2.23 -44.27
CA ILE A 619 -1.37 -2.31 -44.20
C ILE A 619 -2.01 -1.24 -45.10
N VAL A 620 -1.48 -0.02 -45.09
CA VAL A 620 -1.98 1.08 -45.92
C VAL A 620 -1.83 0.80 -47.42
N GLU A 621 -0.70 0.22 -47.83
CA GLU A 621 -0.42 -0.11 -49.23
C GLU A 621 -1.24 -1.32 -49.71
N ALA A 622 -1.38 -2.35 -48.88
CA ALA A 622 -2.11 -3.56 -49.26
C ALA A 622 -3.64 -3.38 -49.23
N LEU A 623 -4.17 -2.49 -48.39
CA LEU A 623 -5.59 -2.17 -48.31
C LEU A 623 -5.91 -0.81 -48.95
N ASP A 624 -5.32 -0.51 -50.10
CA ASP A 624 -5.63 0.71 -50.86
C ASP A 624 -7.04 0.64 -51.47
N THR A 625 -7.93 1.53 -51.01
CA THR A 625 -9.33 1.61 -51.42
C THR A 625 -9.49 1.87 -52.92
N ASP A 626 -8.60 2.68 -53.52
CA ASP A 626 -8.69 3.04 -54.93
C ASP A 626 -8.24 1.90 -55.85
N LEU A 627 -7.31 1.08 -55.35
CA LEU A 627 -6.85 -0.13 -56.04
C LEU A 627 -7.91 -1.23 -55.96
N ILE A 628 -8.50 -1.43 -54.78
CA ILE A 628 -9.58 -2.42 -54.57
C ILE A 628 -10.80 -2.06 -55.43
N TYR A 629 -11.19 -0.79 -55.47
CA TYR A 629 -12.29 -0.32 -56.33
C TYR A 629 -12.04 -0.67 -57.82
N ARG A 630 -10.84 -0.35 -58.34
CA ARG A 630 -10.46 -0.67 -59.73
C ARG A 630 -10.42 -2.18 -60.00
N GLN A 631 -9.94 -2.99 -59.05
CA GLN A 631 -9.90 -4.45 -59.17
C GLN A 631 -11.31 -5.07 -59.16
N CYS A 632 -12.24 -4.50 -58.38
CA CYS A 632 -13.63 -4.93 -58.34
C CYS A 632 -14.39 -4.54 -59.62
N GLU A 633 -14.19 -3.33 -60.17
CA GLU A 633 -14.80 -2.94 -61.46
C GLU A 633 -14.35 -3.83 -62.62
N GLN A 634 -13.09 -4.27 -62.61
CA GLN A 634 -12.52 -5.16 -63.62
C GLN A 634 -12.85 -6.64 -63.38
N GLY A 635 -13.48 -6.98 -62.24
CA GLY A 635 -13.81 -8.36 -61.86
C GLY A 635 -12.59 -9.24 -61.50
N ILE A 636 -11.45 -8.63 -61.17
CA ILE A 636 -10.17 -9.32 -60.89
C ILE A 636 -9.96 -9.51 -59.37
N PHE A 637 -10.72 -8.82 -58.53
CA PHE A 637 -10.58 -8.89 -57.07
C PHE A 637 -10.84 -10.31 -56.53
N SER A 638 -9.88 -10.87 -55.80
CA SER A 638 -9.98 -12.20 -55.21
C SER A 638 -10.15 -12.13 -53.70
N TYR A 639 -11.33 -12.53 -53.21
CA TYR A 639 -11.62 -12.65 -51.78
C TYR A 639 -10.69 -13.66 -51.08
N ALA A 640 -10.28 -14.73 -51.75
CA ALA A 640 -9.35 -15.72 -51.19
C ALA A 640 -7.96 -15.11 -50.90
N ASN A 641 -7.46 -14.26 -51.81
CA ASN A 641 -6.19 -13.55 -51.60
C ASN A 641 -6.30 -12.53 -50.46
N PHE A 642 -7.45 -11.86 -50.34
CA PHE A 642 -7.73 -10.95 -49.23
C PHE A 642 -7.78 -11.68 -47.87
N PHE A 643 -8.51 -12.79 -47.78
CA PHE A 643 -8.62 -13.55 -46.53
C PHE A 643 -7.30 -14.20 -46.10
N SER A 644 -6.51 -14.73 -47.04
CA SER A 644 -5.18 -15.25 -46.74
C SER A 644 -4.20 -14.15 -46.30
N PHE A 645 -4.29 -12.95 -46.87
CA PHE A 645 -3.54 -11.79 -46.39
C PHE A 645 -3.92 -11.43 -44.94
N MET A 646 -5.22 -11.41 -44.63
CA MET A 646 -5.72 -11.11 -43.29
C MET A 646 -5.32 -12.18 -42.26
N ALA A 647 -5.39 -13.47 -42.62
CA ALA A 647 -4.94 -14.59 -41.79
C ALA A 647 -3.44 -14.49 -41.41
N ASN A 648 -2.62 -13.88 -42.27
CA ASN A 648 -1.19 -13.67 -42.02
C ASN A 648 -0.87 -12.43 -41.16
N ILE A 649 -1.75 -11.43 -41.15
CA ILE A 649 -1.54 -10.17 -40.42
C ILE A 649 -2.13 -10.22 -39.02
N LEU A 650 -3.35 -10.74 -38.84
CA LEU A 650 -4.04 -10.74 -37.56
C LEU A 650 -3.19 -11.34 -36.41
N PRO A 651 -2.50 -12.49 -36.57
CA PRO A 651 -1.65 -13.05 -35.52
C PRO A 651 -0.51 -12.14 -35.06
N LYS A 652 -0.06 -11.21 -35.93
CA LYS A 652 1.04 -10.27 -35.62
C LYS A 652 0.57 -9.04 -34.88
N LEU A 653 -0.73 -8.72 -34.92
CA LEU A 653 -1.34 -7.55 -34.30
C LEU A 653 -2.03 -7.87 -32.97
N CYS A 654 -2.33 -9.15 -32.72
CA CYS A 654 -3.05 -9.58 -31.53
C CYS A 654 -2.17 -9.73 -30.29
N ALA A 655 -2.78 -9.57 -29.12
CA ALA A 655 -2.14 -9.86 -27.85
C ALA A 655 -2.10 -11.38 -27.57
N PRO A 656 -1.09 -11.89 -26.81
CA PRO A 656 -0.88 -13.32 -26.61
C PRO A 656 -2.08 -14.10 -26.05
N PHE A 657 -2.97 -13.44 -25.31
CA PHE A 657 -4.16 -14.09 -24.74
C PHE A 657 -5.24 -14.41 -25.79
N ARG A 658 -5.24 -13.75 -26.95
CA ARG A 658 -6.16 -14.03 -28.07
C ARG A 658 -5.59 -14.96 -29.12
N ASP A 659 -4.34 -15.39 -29.03
CA ASP A 659 -3.68 -16.24 -30.04
C ASP A 659 -4.49 -17.50 -30.39
N ALA A 660 -5.18 -18.10 -29.41
CA ALA A 660 -6.04 -19.26 -29.67
C ALA A 660 -7.26 -18.92 -30.54
N GLN A 661 -7.92 -17.78 -30.28
CA GLN A 661 -9.08 -17.31 -31.06
C GLN A 661 -8.65 -16.87 -32.47
N VAL A 662 -7.51 -16.20 -32.59
CA VAL A 662 -6.95 -15.77 -33.87
C VAL A 662 -6.61 -16.96 -34.76
N LYS A 663 -6.04 -18.03 -34.19
CA LYS A 663 -5.71 -19.24 -34.96
C LYS A 663 -6.95 -19.90 -35.55
N VAL A 664 -8.01 -20.05 -34.74
CA VAL A 664 -9.29 -20.58 -35.22
C VAL A 664 -9.86 -19.71 -36.34
N LEU A 665 -9.81 -18.38 -36.20
CA LEU A 665 -10.27 -17.48 -37.24
C LEU A 665 -9.39 -17.54 -38.50
N ALA A 666 -8.06 -17.59 -38.35
CA ALA A 666 -7.12 -17.70 -39.47
C ALA A 666 -7.35 -19.02 -40.24
N GLU A 667 -7.57 -20.12 -39.54
CA GLU A 667 -7.94 -21.42 -40.14
C GLU A 667 -9.31 -21.35 -40.85
N ASP A 668 -10.32 -20.67 -40.29
CA ASP A 668 -11.62 -20.45 -40.93
C ASP A 668 -11.49 -19.60 -42.21
N LEU A 669 -10.67 -18.54 -42.16
CA LEU A 669 -10.37 -17.66 -43.30
C LEU A 669 -9.61 -18.38 -44.42
N GLU A 670 -8.68 -19.29 -44.09
CA GLU A 670 -7.93 -20.10 -45.05
C GLU A 670 -8.69 -21.31 -45.59
N SER A 671 -9.75 -21.75 -44.90
CA SER A 671 -10.56 -22.90 -45.34
C SER A 671 -11.30 -22.59 -46.66
N ASN A 672 -11.00 -23.32 -47.73
CA ASN A 672 -11.61 -23.13 -49.06
C ASN A 672 -13.02 -23.77 -49.22
N ASN A 673 -13.77 -23.97 -48.14
CA ASN A 673 -14.98 -24.81 -48.12
C ASN A 673 -16.29 -24.13 -48.61
N GLY A 674 -16.21 -23.04 -49.37
CA GLY A 674 -17.43 -22.41 -49.91
C GLY A 674 -17.13 -21.45 -51.06
N GLU A 675 -17.39 -21.90 -52.28
CA GLU A 675 -17.44 -21.05 -53.49
C GLU A 675 -18.71 -20.18 -53.54
N ASP A 676 -19.61 -20.32 -52.55
CA ASP A 676 -20.84 -19.54 -52.43
C ASP A 676 -20.57 -18.13 -51.89
N MET A 677 -21.04 -17.11 -52.60
CA MET A 677 -20.93 -15.69 -52.22
C MET A 677 -21.47 -15.42 -50.81
N GLY A 678 -22.52 -16.13 -50.37
CA GLY A 678 -23.07 -16.01 -49.02
C GLY A 678 -22.11 -16.42 -47.91
N ALA A 679 -21.31 -17.47 -48.12
CA ALA A 679 -20.33 -17.93 -47.14
C ALA A 679 -19.13 -16.96 -47.03
N MET A 680 -18.75 -16.32 -48.14
CA MET A 680 -17.70 -15.29 -48.14
C MET A 680 -18.13 -14.02 -47.39
N ILE A 681 -19.39 -13.61 -47.53
CA ILE A 681 -19.97 -12.49 -46.77
C ILE A 681 -19.90 -12.80 -45.27
N GLU A 682 -20.32 -13.99 -44.84
CA GLU A 682 -20.26 -14.37 -43.43
C GLU A 682 -18.83 -14.37 -42.87
N LYS A 683 -17.85 -14.84 -43.65
CA LYS A 683 -16.43 -14.76 -43.27
C LYS A 683 -15.94 -13.32 -43.12
N LEU A 684 -16.38 -12.42 -44.00
CA LEU A 684 -16.04 -11.00 -43.93
C LEU A 684 -16.62 -10.33 -42.67
N PHE A 685 -17.87 -10.65 -42.31
CA PHE A 685 -18.48 -10.15 -41.07
C PHE A 685 -17.82 -10.72 -39.81
N ARG A 686 -17.46 -12.01 -39.81
CA ARG A 686 -16.67 -12.60 -38.70
C ARG A 686 -15.30 -11.92 -38.56
N LEU A 687 -14.65 -11.61 -39.69
CA LEU A 687 -13.41 -10.84 -39.71
C LEU A 687 -13.60 -9.44 -39.12
N LEU A 688 -14.63 -8.70 -39.55
CA LEU A 688 -14.91 -7.36 -39.05
C LEU A 688 -15.16 -7.36 -37.54
N HIS A 689 -16.00 -8.28 -37.05
CA HIS A 689 -16.27 -8.46 -35.63
C HIS A 689 -14.99 -8.75 -34.84
N PHE A 690 -14.08 -9.57 -35.40
CA PHE A 690 -12.80 -9.84 -34.76
C PHE A 690 -11.89 -8.60 -34.71
N ILE A 691 -11.88 -7.77 -35.76
CA ILE A 691 -11.14 -6.52 -35.79
C ILE A 691 -11.72 -5.53 -34.78
N ASP A 692 -13.04 -5.50 -34.58
CA ASP A 692 -13.66 -4.70 -33.53
C ASP A 692 -13.19 -5.13 -32.13
N LEU A 693 -13.12 -6.44 -31.88
CA LEU A 693 -12.55 -6.98 -30.64
C LEU A 693 -11.07 -6.58 -30.47
N LEU A 694 -10.30 -6.57 -31.56
CA LEU A 694 -8.89 -6.14 -31.57
C LEU A 694 -8.76 -4.64 -31.30
N SER A 695 -9.67 -3.82 -31.84
CA SER A 695 -9.71 -2.38 -31.57
C SER A 695 -10.04 -2.08 -30.10
N LEU A 696 -10.92 -2.89 -29.51
CA LEU A 696 -11.27 -2.81 -28.08
C LEU A 696 -10.09 -3.24 -27.20
N ASP A 697 -9.33 -4.26 -27.59
CA ASP A 697 -8.09 -4.63 -26.90
C ASP A 697 -7.06 -3.52 -26.93
N TYR A 698 -6.87 -2.90 -28.10
CA TYR A 698 -5.95 -1.80 -28.26
C TYR A 698 -6.36 -0.59 -27.39
N SER A 699 -7.66 -0.28 -27.37
CA SER A 699 -8.22 0.77 -26.51
C SER A 699 -8.00 0.45 -25.03
N ASN A 700 -8.24 -0.78 -24.60
CA ASN A 700 -7.97 -1.24 -23.24
C ASN A 700 -6.47 -1.24 -22.90
N PHE A 701 -5.59 -1.54 -23.86
CA PHE A 701 -4.15 -1.44 -23.69
C PHE A 701 -3.71 0.02 -23.50
N LEU A 702 -4.21 0.94 -24.32
CA LEU A 702 -3.93 2.36 -24.19
C LEU A 702 -4.46 2.90 -22.85
N LEU A 703 -5.66 2.47 -22.46
CA LEU A 703 -6.27 2.79 -21.17
C LEU A 703 -5.40 2.34 -20.00
N MET A 704 -4.92 1.10 -20.02
CA MET A 704 -4.04 0.55 -18.98
C MET A 704 -2.70 1.30 -18.89
N ASN A 705 -2.15 1.77 -20.02
CA ASN A 705 -0.94 2.58 -20.00
C ASN A 705 -1.18 3.98 -19.41
N ALA A 706 -2.37 4.56 -19.63
CA ALA A 706 -2.75 5.87 -19.11
C ALA A 706 -3.29 5.82 -17.67
N ALA A 707 -3.78 4.67 -17.21
CA ALA A 707 -4.45 4.49 -15.93
C ALA A 707 -3.71 5.08 -14.71
N PRO A 708 -2.38 4.93 -14.56
CA PRO A 708 -1.69 5.50 -13.38
C PRO A 708 -1.80 7.02 -13.29
N VAL A 709 -1.80 7.72 -14.42
CA VAL A 709 -1.96 9.18 -14.48
C VAL A 709 -3.42 9.56 -14.24
N LEU A 710 -4.35 8.86 -14.91
CA LEU A 710 -5.78 9.11 -14.80
C LEU A 710 -6.31 8.87 -13.38
N ILE A 711 -5.85 7.83 -12.69
CA ILE A 711 -6.23 7.53 -11.30
C ILE A 711 -5.70 8.59 -10.34
N ARG A 712 -4.51 9.14 -10.58
CA ARG A 712 -3.93 10.20 -9.72
C ARG A 712 -4.70 11.51 -9.84
N GLU A 713 -5.22 11.80 -11.03
CA GLU A 713 -5.92 13.06 -11.32
C GLU A 713 -7.46 12.93 -11.26
N SER A 714 -8.01 11.73 -11.04
CA SER A 714 -9.44 11.44 -11.12
C SER A 714 -10.29 12.35 -10.23
N ALA A 715 -9.96 12.47 -8.94
CA ALA A 715 -10.71 13.29 -7.99
C ALA A 715 -10.71 14.78 -8.40
N GLY A 716 -9.57 15.28 -8.88
CA GLY A 716 -9.44 16.67 -9.33
C GLY A 716 -10.16 16.92 -10.66
N TYR A 717 -10.15 15.96 -11.57
CA TYR A 717 -10.88 16.03 -12.84
C TYR A 717 -12.39 16.01 -12.60
N GLU A 718 -12.88 15.08 -11.78
CA GLU A 718 -14.30 14.97 -11.42
C GLU A 718 -14.81 16.25 -10.75
N SER A 719 -14.05 16.78 -9.79
CA SER A 719 -14.39 18.05 -9.12
C SER A 719 -14.53 19.22 -10.12
N ARG A 720 -13.62 19.35 -11.09
CA ARG A 720 -13.74 20.41 -12.11
C ARG A 720 -14.94 20.22 -13.03
N MET A 721 -15.20 18.99 -13.47
CA MET A 721 -16.35 18.69 -14.32
C MET A 721 -17.67 18.93 -13.58
N PHE A 722 -17.77 18.48 -12.33
CA PHE A 722 -18.94 18.71 -11.48
C PHE A 722 -19.15 20.22 -11.20
N ALA A 723 -18.08 20.99 -10.98
CA ALA A 723 -18.16 22.43 -10.84
C ALA A 723 -18.67 23.13 -12.11
N ALA A 724 -18.24 22.67 -13.29
CA ALA A 724 -18.71 23.18 -14.58
C ALA A 724 -20.19 22.86 -14.83
N ASP A 725 -20.64 21.67 -14.45
CA ASP A 725 -22.05 21.26 -14.57
C ASP A 725 -22.96 22.05 -13.61
N LEU A 726 -22.48 22.36 -12.40
CA LEU A 726 -23.17 23.26 -11.47
C LEU A 726 -23.23 24.69 -12.01
N ALA A 727 -22.14 25.19 -12.59
CA ALA A 727 -22.09 26.55 -13.14
C ALA A 727 -22.98 26.73 -14.38
N SER A 728 -23.12 25.68 -15.19
CA SER A 728 -24.01 25.66 -16.36
C SER A 728 -25.48 25.40 -16.01
N GLY A 729 -25.78 25.02 -14.76
CA GLY A 729 -27.13 24.68 -14.31
C GLY A 729 -27.63 23.32 -14.79
N ALA A 730 -26.76 22.49 -15.37
CA ALA A 730 -27.10 21.13 -15.78
C ALA A 730 -27.39 20.22 -14.57
N ILE A 731 -26.75 20.50 -13.42
CA ILE A 731 -26.93 19.79 -12.17
C ILE A 731 -27.28 20.80 -11.06
N THR A 732 -28.13 20.39 -10.12
CA THR A 732 -28.47 21.16 -8.90
C THR A 732 -28.07 20.35 -7.66
N LEU A 733 -27.90 20.98 -6.48
CA LEU A 733 -27.58 20.29 -5.21
C LEU A 733 -28.81 19.93 -4.37
N THR A 734 -30.00 19.90 -4.97
CA THR A 734 -31.27 19.73 -4.24
C THR A 734 -31.43 18.34 -3.61
N CYS A 735 -31.13 17.28 -4.36
CA CYS A 735 -31.26 15.91 -3.88
C CYS A 735 -30.15 15.62 -2.85
N THR A 736 -28.94 16.12 -3.09
CA THR A 736 -27.79 16.04 -2.18
C THR A 736 -28.10 16.69 -0.83
N ASN A 737 -28.68 17.90 -0.84
CA ASN A 737 -29.11 18.59 0.38
C ASN A 737 -30.17 17.80 1.16
N ARG A 738 -31.22 17.31 0.49
CA ARG A 738 -32.26 16.50 1.12
C ARG A 738 -31.71 15.20 1.70
N TRP A 739 -30.88 14.52 0.92
CA TRP A 739 -30.22 13.28 1.31
C TRP A 739 -29.33 13.47 2.54
N TRP A 740 -28.51 14.52 2.56
CA TRP A 740 -27.65 14.84 3.69
C TRP A 740 -28.46 15.20 4.94
N ARG A 741 -29.52 16.00 4.82
CA ARG A 741 -30.41 16.34 5.95
C ARG A 741 -31.04 15.09 6.57
N ASN A 742 -31.60 14.21 5.74
CA ASN A 742 -32.21 12.96 6.21
C ASN A 742 -31.19 12.08 6.93
N ALA A 743 -29.98 11.92 6.37
CA ALA A 743 -28.90 11.17 6.99
C ALA A 743 -28.45 11.79 8.32
N SER A 744 -28.35 13.12 8.37
CA SER A 744 -27.95 13.88 9.57
C SER A 744 -28.95 13.69 10.70
N VAL A 745 -30.25 13.88 10.43
CA VAL A 745 -31.32 13.72 11.43
C VAL A 745 -31.35 12.29 11.96
N ASN A 746 -31.26 11.29 11.09
CA ASN A 746 -31.27 9.88 11.50
C ASN A 746 -30.07 9.54 12.40
N LEU A 747 -28.88 10.06 12.10
CA LEU A 747 -27.68 9.74 12.84
C LEU A 747 -27.62 10.51 14.16
N LEU A 748 -28.02 11.79 14.17
CA LEU A 748 -28.13 12.60 15.39
C LEU A 748 -29.17 12.02 16.34
N THR A 749 -30.36 11.65 15.86
CA THR A 749 -31.38 11.00 16.71
C THR A 749 -30.92 9.64 17.25
N GLU A 750 -30.10 8.89 16.51
CA GLU A 750 -29.47 7.67 17.01
C GLU A 750 -28.38 7.96 18.07
N ALA A 751 -27.65 9.07 17.94
CA ALA A 751 -26.68 9.50 18.94
C ALA A 751 -27.39 9.98 20.23
N ASP A 752 -28.46 10.77 20.10
CA ASP A 752 -29.28 11.25 21.23
C ASP A 752 -29.92 10.08 21.99
N ARG A 753 -30.31 9.00 21.30
CA ARG A 753 -30.81 7.78 21.96
C ARG A 753 -29.73 7.03 22.74
N ARG A 754 -28.45 7.17 22.37
CA ARG A 754 -27.31 6.56 23.06
C ARG A 754 -26.83 7.40 24.26
N ASP A 755 -27.16 8.69 24.27
CA ASP A 755 -26.85 9.64 25.35
C ASP A 755 -28.14 10.16 26.03
N PRO A 756 -28.84 9.32 26.83
CA PRO A 756 -30.06 9.73 27.53
C PRO A 756 -29.81 10.81 28.60
N GLU A 757 -28.55 10.99 29.02
CA GLU A 757 -28.13 11.99 30.03
C GLU A 757 -27.81 13.36 29.40
N GLN A 758 -27.86 13.48 28.05
CA GLN A 758 -27.58 14.71 27.29
C GLN A 758 -26.24 15.37 27.65
N VAL A 759 -25.23 14.57 27.99
CA VAL A 759 -23.89 15.05 28.37
C VAL A 759 -23.17 15.68 27.17
N ARG A 760 -23.59 15.33 25.93
CA ARG A 760 -23.11 15.91 24.66
C ARG A 760 -21.59 15.87 24.52
N ASN A 761 -21.01 14.71 24.77
CA ASN A 761 -19.57 14.51 24.58
C ASN A 761 -19.18 14.75 23.11
N PRO A 762 -18.13 15.56 22.83
CA PRO A 762 -17.69 15.84 21.46
C PRO A 762 -17.17 14.61 20.72
N ALA A 763 -16.72 13.57 21.44
CA ALA A 763 -16.27 12.31 20.87
C ALA A 763 -17.42 11.42 20.35
N ASP A 764 -18.63 11.57 20.91
CA ASP A 764 -19.82 10.81 20.50
C ASP A 764 -20.59 11.52 19.37
N ARG A 765 -20.17 12.74 18.99
CA ARG A 765 -20.80 13.49 17.91
C ARG A 765 -20.44 12.90 16.54
N PRO A 766 -21.44 12.64 15.67
CA PRO A 766 -21.19 12.09 14.34
C PRO A 766 -20.37 13.07 13.48
N THR A 767 -19.25 12.60 12.91
CA THR A 767 -18.48 13.37 11.93
C THR A 767 -19.23 13.51 10.61
N ALA A 768 -18.92 14.52 9.79
CA ALA A 768 -19.48 14.68 8.44
C ALA A 768 -19.37 13.39 7.58
N HIS A 769 -18.24 12.69 7.66
CA HIS A 769 -18.08 11.40 6.99
C HIS A 769 -19.02 10.31 7.53
N HIS A 770 -19.32 10.29 8.83
CA HIS A 770 -20.28 9.32 9.40
C HIS A 770 -21.69 9.57 8.83
N ILE A 771 -22.07 10.85 8.69
CA ILE A 771 -23.32 11.28 8.07
C ILE A 771 -23.36 10.84 6.60
N TYR A 772 -22.30 11.10 5.85
CA TYR A 772 -22.16 10.65 4.47
C TYR A 772 -22.30 9.13 4.32
N THR A 773 -21.51 8.35 5.08
CA THR A 773 -21.59 6.88 5.02
C THR A 773 -22.97 6.38 5.42
N ARG A 774 -23.64 7.05 6.37
CA ARG A 774 -25.01 6.72 6.75
C ARG A 774 -25.97 6.95 5.62
N GLY A 775 -25.90 8.09 4.95
CA GLY A 775 -26.70 8.38 3.76
C GLY A 775 -26.48 7.36 2.65
N LEU A 776 -25.23 6.94 2.41
CA LEU A 776 -24.88 5.98 1.36
C LEU A 776 -25.45 4.58 1.65
N VAL A 777 -25.42 4.17 2.92
CA VAL A 777 -26.03 2.90 3.33
C VAL A 777 -27.55 3.00 3.31
N ASP A 778 -28.12 4.12 3.75
CA ASP A 778 -29.58 4.29 3.79
C ASP A 778 -30.21 4.39 2.39
N THR A 779 -29.50 4.83 1.34
CA THR A 779 -30.00 4.75 -0.04
C THR A 779 -30.15 3.30 -0.51
N ILE A 780 -29.14 2.48 -0.25
CA ILE A 780 -29.13 1.06 -0.64
C ILE A 780 -30.17 0.27 0.15
N PHE A 781 -30.28 0.55 1.45
CA PHE A 781 -31.22 -0.10 2.35
C PHE A 781 -32.57 0.63 2.45
N GLY A 782 -32.83 1.59 1.55
CA GLY A 782 -34.08 2.34 1.50
C GLY A 782 -35.24 1.50 0.95
N HIS A 783 -36.47 1.89 1.28
CA HIS A 783 -37.68 1.18 0.83
C HIS A 783 -38.05 1.51 -0.62
N GLY A 784 -38.41 0.49 -1.41
CA GLY A 784 -38.85 0.66 -2.81
C GLY A 784 -37.70 0.77 -3.82
N PRO A 785 -38.00 0.80 -5.13
CA PRO A 785 -36.97 0.94 -6.18
C PRO A 785 -36.22 2.27 -6.05
N LEU A 786 -34.93 2.27 -6.41
CA LEU A 786 -34.13 3.49 -6.45
C LEU A 786 -34.55 4.34 -7.64
N ASN A 787 -35.09 5.53 -7.37
CA ASN A 787 -35.35 6.52 -8.41
C ASN A 787 -34.17 7.49 -8.51
N VAL A 788 -34.04 8.13 -9.68
CA VAL A 788 -33.03 9.17 -9.93
C VAL A 788 -33.11 10.32 -8.90
N ILE A 789 -34.30 10.57 -8.37
CA ILE A 789 -34.59 11.62 -7.38
C ILE A 789 -34.11 11.25 -5.96
N ASP A 790 -33.93 9.96 -5.67
CA ASP A 790 -33.54 9.47 -4.34
C ASP A 790 -32.02 9.39 -4.16
N VAL A 791 -31.28 9.43 -5.27
CA VAL A 791 -29.81 9.39 -5.31
C VAL A 791 -29.28 10.83 -5.32
N PRO A 792 -28.28 11.18 -4.48
CA PRO A 792 -27.66 12.49 -4.54
C PRO A 792 -26.95 12.70 -5.89
N GLU A 793 -26.96 13.93 -6.39
CA GLU A 793 -26.40 14.26 -7.70
C GLU A 793 -24.90 13.95 -7.81
N THR A 794 -24.18 13.93 -6.68
CA THR A 794 -22.77 13.51 -6.59
C THR A 794 -22.55 12.03 -6.94
N LEU A 795 -23.54 11.16 -6.70
CA LEU A 795 -23.48 9.72 -6.97
C LEU A 795 -24.15 9.34 -8.30
N ALA A 796 -24.39 10.30 -9.19
CA ALA A 796 -25.10 10.07 -10.46
C ALA A 796 -24.40 9.02 -11.36
N LEU A 797 -23.07 8.94 -11.31
CA LEU A 797 -22.29 7.96 -12.07
C LEU A 797 -22.42 6.53 -11.52
N ASP A 798 -22.80 6.37 -10.24
CA ASP A 798 -22.85 5.09 -9.54
C ASP A 798 -24.26 4.49 -9.41
N VAL A 799 -25.28 5.09 -10.04
CA VAL A 799 -26.69 4.66 -9.89
C VAL A 799 -26.88 3.17 -10.23
N GLU A 800 -26.36 2.70 -11.36
CA GLU A 800 -26.48 1.29 -11.76
C GLU A 800 -25.82 0.34 -10.75
N ARG A 801 -24.65 0.73 -10.23
CA ARG A 801 -23.91 -0.03 -9.22
C ARG A 801 -24.66 -0.08 -7.89
N LEU A 802 -25.26 1.03 -7.47
CA LEU A 802 -26.08 1.11 -6.26
C LEU A 802 -27.35 0.26 -6.41
N CYS A 803 -27.98 0.26 -7.58
CA CYS A 803 -29.11 -0.63 -7.91
C CYS A 803 -28.72 -2.11 -7.83
N SER A 804 -27.61 -2.51 -8.45
CA SER A 804 -27.10 -3.89 -8.36
C SER A 804 -26.78 -4.29 -6.91
N THR A 805 -26.18 -3.38 -6.14
CA THR A 805 -25.85 -3.61 -4.73
C THR A 805 -27.09 -3.75 -3.87
N LYS A 806 -28.11 -2.91 -4.10
CA LYS A 806 -29.43 -3.02 -3.45
C LYS A 806 -30.09 -4.35 -3.76
N GLN A 807 -30.09 -4.76 -5.02
CA GLN A 807 -30.64 -6.04 -5.44
C GLN A 807 -29.94 -7.21 -4.74
N LYS A 808 -28.60 -7.19 -4.64
CA LYS A 808 -27.85 -8.18 -3.85
C LYS A 808 -28.28 -8.18 -2.39
N ALA A 809 -28.45 -7.02 -1.76
CA ALA A 809 -28.92 -6.91 -0.37
C ALA A 809 -30.34 -7.48 -0.17
N LEU A 810 -31.24 -7.23 -1.13
CA LEU A 810 -32.57 -7.83 -1.16
C LEU A 810 -32.50 -9.35 -1.33
N HIS A 811 -31.67 -9.87 -2.25
CA HIS A 811 -31.49 -11.31 -2.45
C HIS A 811 -30.96 -12.00 -1.19
N MET A 812 -29.93 -11.44 -0.54
CA MET A 812 -29.38 -11.97 0.72
C MET A 812 -30.44 -12.03 1.82
N THR A 813 -31.29 -11.00 1.90
CA THR A 813 -32.34 -10.90 2.91
C THR A 813 -33.48 -11.87 2.64
N THR A 814 -33.93 -11.98 1.39
CA THR A 814 -34.96 -12.92 0.94
C THR A 814 -34.55 -14.36 1.21
N ILE A 815 -33.35 -14.75 0.78
CA ILE A 815 -32.83 -16.11 1.00
C ILE A 815 -32.60 -16.34 2.50
N GLY A 816 -32.01 -15.37 3.20
CA GLY A 816 -31.80 -15.43 4.64
C GLY A 816 -33.10 -15.62 5.43
N ALA A 817 -34.17 -14.91 5.07
CA ALA A 817 -35.48 -15.03 5.70
C ALA A 817 -36.11 -16.41 5.44
N ILE A 818 -36.06 -16.88 4.19
CA ILE A 818 -36.56 -18.22 3.80
C ILE A 818 -35.83 -19.31 4.59
N LEU A 819 -34.50 -19.25 4.65
CA LEU A 819 -33.68 -20.22 5.38
C LEU A 819 -33.89 -20.13 6.90
N LEU A 820 -34.02 -18.92 7.45
CA LEU A 820 -34.22 -18.71 8.88
C LEU A 820 -35.58 -19.24 9.34
N VAL A 821 -36.65 -18.99 8.56
CA VAL A 821 -37.97 -19.55 8.81
C VAL A 821 -37.91 -21.09 8.75
N ALA A 822 -37.28 -21.66 7.72
CA ALA A 822 -37.12 -23.11 7.60
C ALA A 822 -36.36 -23.73 8.79
N LYS A 823 -35.23 -23.12 9.20
CA LYS A 823 -34.43 -23.55 10.36
C LYS A 823 -35.23 -23.50 11.66
N ASN A 824 -35.95 -22.41 11.90
CA ASN A 824 -36.79 -22.23 13.08
C ASN A 824 -37.90 -23.27 13.15
N MET A 825 -38.59 -23.53 12.03
CA MET A 825 -39.66 -24.53 11.98
C MET A 825 -39.14 -25.97 12.13
N LEU A 826 -37.90 -26.23 11.72
CA LEU A 826 -37.23 -27.53 11.87
C LEU A 826 -36.45 -27.66 13.19
N LYS A 827 -36.49 -26.65 14.08
CA LYS A 827 -35.73 -26.58 15.34
C LYS A 827 -34.23 -26.84 15.16
N ARG A 828 -33.66 -26.40 14.03
CA ARG A 828 -32.22 -26.49 13.75
C ARG A 828 -31.49 -25.26 14.30
N ASP A 829 -30.18 -25.39 14.49
CA ASP A 829 -29.35 -24.26 14.91
C ASP A 829 -29.33 -23.16 13.83
N VAL A 830 -29.75 -21.96 14.22
CA VAL A 830 -29.78 -20.76 13.37
C VAL A 830 -28.39 -20.40 12.86
N ARG A 831 -27.34 -20.65 13.65
CA ARG A 831 -25.95 -20.32 13.31
C ARG A 831 -25.31 -21.31 12.35
N SER A 832 -25.92 -22.49 12.17
CA SER A 832 -25.42 -23.50 11.23
C SER A 832 -25.62 -23.02 9.78
N PRO A 833 -24.58 -22.96 8.94
CA PRO A 833 -24.70 -22.42 7.58
C PRO A 833 -25.26 -23.47 6.60
N TRP A 834 -26.33 -23.14 5.88
CA TRP A 834 -26.92 -23.96 4.81
C TRP A 834 -26.42 -23.49 3.43
N LYS A 835 -25.11 -23.66 3.18
CA LYS A 835 -24.43 -23.06 2.02
C LYS A 835 -24.91 -23.61 0.68
N ALA A 836 -25.22 -24.91 0.60
CA ALA A 836 -25.64 -25.55 -0.65
C ALA A 836 -27.02 -25.06 -1.09
N GLU A 837 -27.94 -24.96 -0.13
CA GLU A 837 -29.29 -24.44 -0.30
C GLU A 837 -29.26 -22.95 -0.64
N ALA A 838 -28.47 -22.16 0.09
CA ALA A 838 -28.27 -20.75 -0.21
C ALA A 838 -27.71 -20.52 -1.62
N SER A 839 -26.76 -21.35 -2.08
CA SER A 839 -26.18 -21.24 -3.43
C SER A 839 -27.20 -21.57 -4.52
N ARG A 840 -28.05 -22.58 -4.32
CA ARG A 840 -29.12 -22.93 -5.26
C ARG A 840 -30.20 -21.86 -5.33
N LEU A 841 -30.60 -21.31 -4.17
CA LEU A 841 -31.55 -20.20 -4.10
C LEU A 841 -30.97 -18.92 -4.72
N TRP A 842 -29.67 -18.69 -4.56
CA TRP A 842 -28.97 -17.57 -5.19
C TRP A 842 -28.99 -17.67 -6.71
N ASP A 843 -28.67 -18.83 -7.28
CA ASP A 843 -28.71 -19.05 -8.74
C ASP A 843 -30.14 -18.87 -9.30
N LEU A 844 -31.15 -19.37 -8.58
CA LEU A 844 -32.56 -19.19 -8.95
C LEU A 844 -32.96 -17.71 -8.99
N LEU A 845 -32.68 -16.96 -7.92
CA LEU A 845 -33.06 -15.55 -7.80
C LEU A 845 -32.17 -14.61 -8.65
N SER A 846 -30.96 -15.03 -9.01
CA SER A 846 -30.09 -14.25 -9.89
C SER A 846 -30.52 -14.34 -11.36
N LYS A 847 -31.11 -15.46 -11.79
CA LYS A 847 -31.64 -15.63 -13.16
C LYS A 847 -32.96 -14.91 -13.37
N GLU A 848 -33.82 -14.92 -12.37
CA GLU A 848 -35.13 -14.27 -12.40
C GLU A 848 -35.31 -13.42 -11.14
N PRO A 849 -34.79 -12.18 -11.13
CA PRO A 849 -34.92 -11.33 -9.97
C PRO A 849 -36.38 -10.87 -9.81
N PRO A 850 -36.94 -10.94 -8.59
CA PRO A 850 -38.29 -10.46 -8.34
C PRO A 850 -38.33 -8.94 -8.55
N SER A 851 -39.04 -8.50 -9.58
CA SER A 851 -39.26 -7.09 -9.91
C SER A 851 -40.74 -6.76 -9.82
N GLU A 852 -41.09 -5.48 -9.66
CA GLU A 852 -42.48 -5.01 -9.71
C GLU A 852 -43.15 -5.34 -11.07
N THR A 853 -42.36 -5.53 -12.12
CA THR A 853 -42.82 -5.88 -13.48
C THR A 853 -43.05 -7.37 -13.71
N THR A 854 -42.69 -8.22 -12.75
CA THR A 854 -42.88 -9.68 -12.86
C THR A 854 -44.35 -10.04 -12.67
N SER A 855 -44.93 -10.84 -13.56
CA SER A 855 -46.33 -11.28 -13.44
C SER A 855 -46.56 -12.07 -12.14
N GLU A 856 -47.76 -11.97 -11.58
CA GLU A 856 -48.12 -12.68 -10.34
C GLU A 856 -47.94 -14.21 -10.48
N GLU A 857 -48.20 -14.77 -11.66
CA GLU A 857 -48.01 -16.18 -11.98
C GLU A 857 -46.52 -16.58 -11.97
N ALA A 858 -45.64 -15.72 -12.50
CA ALA A 858 -44.20 -15.95 -12.49
C ALA A 858 -43.63 -15.85 -11.06
N LEU A 859 -44.12 -14.91 -10.24
CA LEU A 859 -43.76 -14.81 -8.82
C LEU A 859 -44.20 -16.04 -8.02
N ALA A 860 -45.43 -16.54 -8.26
CA ALA A 860 -45.92 -17.76 -7.64
C ALA A 860 -45.11 -19.00 -8.05
N SER A 861 -44.72 -19.08 -9.33
CA SER A 861 -43.82 -20.13 -9.85
C SER A 861 -42.41 -20.04 -9.24
N LEU A 862 -41.84 -18.83 -9.13
CA LEU A 862 -40.55 -18.59 -8.49
C LEU A 862 -40.56 -18.98 -7.01
N ALA A 863 -41.59 -18.59 -6.26
CA ALA A 863 -41.77 -18.98 -4.87
C ALA A 863 -41.92 -20.50 -4.70
N SER A 864 -42.63 -21.16 -5.62
CA SER A 864 -42.79 -22.62 -5.61
C SER A 864 -41.47 -23.34 -5.92
N ARG A 865 -40.67 -22.83 -6.88
CA ARG A 865 -39.32 -23.35 -7.18
C ARG A 865 -38.36 -23.14 -6.01
N ALA A 866 -38.39 -21.96 -5.37
CA ALA A 866 -37.59 -21.66 -4.18
C ALA A 866 -37.95 -22.59 -3.01
N PHE A 867 -39.24 -22.83 -2.78
CA PHE A 867 -39.72 -23.80 -1.81
C PHE A 867 -39.26 -25.24 -2.16
N GLY A 868 -39.33 -25.63 -3.45
CA GLY A 868 -38.88 -26.94 -3.92
C GLY A 868 -37.40 -27.23 -3.65
N VAL A 869 -36.54 -26.21 -3.62
CA VAL A 869 -35.13 -26.38 -3.22
C VAL A 869 -35.02 -26.85 -1.77
N LEU A 870 -35.87 -26.35 -0.87
CA LEU A 870 -35.88 -26.74 0.54
C LEU A 870 -36.55 -28.08 0.78
N GLU A 871 -37.64 -28.36 0.04
CA GLU A 871 -38.32 -29.65 0.11
C GLU A 871 -37.41 -30.80 -0.32
N ASN A 872 -36.62 -30.62 -1.37
CA ASN A 872 -35.68 -31.64 -1.84
C ASN A 872 -34.47 -31.83 -0.91
N ALA A 873 -34.17 -30.84 -0.07
CA ALA A 873 -33.04 -30.89 0.86
C ALA A 873 -33.42 -31.50 2.22
N HIS A 874 -34.67 -31.35 2.66
CA HIS A 874 -35.11 -31.76 3.99
C HIS A 874 -36.50 -32.41 3.97
N ASN A 875 -36.63 -33.52 4.71
CA ASN A 875 -37.92 -34.14 4.99
C ASN A 875 -38.77 -33.20 5.88
N LEU A 876 -39.82 -32.62 5.32
CA LEU A 876 -40.71 -31.66 5.99
C LEU A 876 -42.06 -32.32 6.34
N PRO A 877 -42.58 -32.18 7.58
CA PRO A 877 -43.95 -32.54 7.90
C PRO A 877 -44.98 -31.77 7.04
N PRO A 878 -46.18 -32.32 6.78
CA PRO A 878 -47.15 -31.72 5.86
C PRO A 878 -47.65 -30.33 6.32
N SER A 879 -47.81 -30.12 7.63
CA SER A 879 -48.17 -28.82 8.21
C SER A 879 -47.05 -27.79 8.06
N THR A 880 -45.80 -28.20 8.26
CA THR A 880 -44.61 -27.36 8.07
C THR A 880 -44.40 -27.01 6.60
N LYS A 881 -44.68 -27.93 5.68
CA LYS A 881 -44.63 -27.72 4.22
C LYS A 881 -45.58 -26.60 3.79
N ALA A 882 -46.85 -26.66 4.18
CA ALA A 882 -47.83 -25.63 3.85
C ALA A 882 -47.46 -24.24 4.43
N ALA A 883 -47.01 -24.21 5.69
CA ALA A 883 -46.61 -22.98 6.36
C ALA A 883 -45.35 -22.35 5.74
N LEU A 884 -44.34 -23.16 5.41
CA LEU A 884 -43.10 -22.70 4.79
C LEU A 884 -43.33 -22.26 3.35
N GLN A 885 -44.19 -22.92 2.59
CA GLN A 885 -44.58 -22.50 1.25
C GLN A 885 -45.30 -21.14 1.28
N SER A 886 -46.23 -20.95 2.22
CA SER A 886 -46.90 -19.65 2.43
C SER A 886 -45.91 -18.56 2.85
N ALA A 887 -44.98 -18.86 3.77
CA ALA A 887 -43.95 -17.92 4.18
C ALA A 887 -43.02 -17.55 3.02
N THR A 888 -42.58 -18.53 2.22
CA THR A 888 -41.71 -18.32 1.05
C THR A 888 -42.41 -17.46 0.01
N SER A 889 -43.67 -17.74 -0.30
CA SER A 889 -44.48 -16.93 -1.20
C SER A 889 -44.58 -15.48 -0.72
N ARG A 890 -44.92 -15.25 0.56
CA ARG A 890 -44.97 -13.90 1.14
C ARG A 890 -43.64 -13.14 1.04
N VAL A 891 -42.52 -13.78 1.37
CA VAL A 891 -41.20 -13.13 1.34
C VAL A 891 -40.79 -12.80 -0.09
N VAL A 892 -41.04 -13.69 -1.06
CA VAL A 892 -40.74 -13.45 -2.49
C VAL A 892 -41.60 -12.33 -3.08
N THR A 893 -42.90 -12.27 -2.75
CA THR A 893 -43.78 -11.16 -3.16
C THR A 893 -43.39 -9.83 -2.50
N GLN A 894 -42.87 -9.85 -1.27
CA GLN A 894 -42.34 -8.64 -0.62
C GLN A 894 -40.99 -8.20 -1.21
N ALA A 895 -40.20 -9.14 -1.72
CA ALA A 895 -38.95 -8.85 -2.39
C ALA A 895 -39.16 -8.10 -3.72
N SER A 896 -40.24 -8.40 -4.46
CA SER A 896 -40.56 -7.70 -5.71
C SER A 896 -40.92 -6.22 -5.49
N SER A 897 -41.67 -5.92 -4.43
CA SER A 897 -41.99 -4.55 -4.01
C SER A 897 -40.87 -3.87 -3.21
N GLN A 898 -39.72 -4.56 -3.02
CA GLN A 898 -38.55 -4.09 -2.27
C GLN A 898 -38.91 -3.53 -0.87
N ARG A 899 -39.95 -4.11 -0.25
CA ARG A 899 -40.50 -3.68 1.04
C ARG A 899 -40.85 -4.89 1.89
N PHE A 900 -39.98 -5.20 2.84
CA PHE A 900 -40.20 -6.28 3.80
C PHE A 900 -41.14 -5.84 4.92
N THR A 901 -42.36 -6.38 4.94
CA THR A 901 -43.33 -6.25 6.04
C THR A 901 -43.32 -7.47 6.95
N ASP A 902 -42.84 -8.62 6.46
CA ASP A 902 -42.61 -9.81 7.27
C ASP A 902 -41.61 -9.51 8.40
N PRO A 903 -41.91 -9.86 9.67
CA PRO A 903 -41.09 -9.48 10.81
C PRO A 903 -39.68 -10.08 10.75
N VAL A 904 -39.53 -11.29 10.20
CA VAL A 904 -38.23 -11.95 10.08
C VAL A 904 -37.39 -11.25 9.02
N ALA A 905 -37.95 -11.03 7.83
CA ALA A 905 -37.26 -10.35 6.74
C ALA A 905 -36.90 -8.89 7.10
N LYS A 906 -37.81 -8.17 7.77
CA LYS A 906 -37.58 -6.79 8.22
C LYS A 906 -36.44 -6.68 9.23
N VAL A 907 -36.40 -7.58 10.23
CA VAL A 907 -35.32 -7.61 11.22
C VAL A 907 -33.99 -7.99 10.58
N LEU A 908 -33.98 -8.98 9.68
CA LEU A 908 -32.77 -9.37 8.95
C LEU A 908 -32.23 -8.21 8.10
N TYR A 909 -33.10 -7.50 7.37
CA TYR A 909 -32.72 -6.35 6.55
C TYR A 909 -32.09 -5.24 7.41
N SER A 910 -32.70 -4.92 8.56
CA SER A 910 -32.18 -3.91 9.49
C SER A 910 -30.84 -4.32 10.12
N ARG A 911 -30.67 -5.61 10.46
CA ARG A 911 -29.41 -6.14 10.99
C ARG A 911 -28.31 -6.12 9.94
N LEU A 912 -28.62 -6.51 8.70
CA LEU A 912 -27.70 -6.44 7.58
C LEU A 912 -27.27 -4.99 7.31
N ARG A 913 -28.21 -4.03 7.29
CA ARG A 913 -27.93 -2.59 7.18
C ARG A 913 -26.94 -2.11 8.25
N SER A 914 -27.20 -2.46 9.50
CA SER A 914 -26.35 -2.06 10.65
C SER A 914 -24.95 -2.67 10.56
N HIS A 915 -24.85 -3.93 10.11
CA HIS A 915 -23.57 -4.62 9.92
C HIS A 915 -22.76 -4.03 8.76
N VAL A 916 -23.41 -3.68 7.66
CA VAL A 916 -22.74 -3.02 6.52
C VAL A 916 -22.26 -1.63 6.93
N PHE A 917 -23.12 -0.83 7.58
CA PHE A 917 -22.77 0.49 8.08
C PHE A 917 -21.53 0.47 8.98
N SER A 918 -21.49 -0.40 9.99
CA SER A 918 -20.35 -0.47 10.93
C SER A 918 -19.03 -0.84 10.25
N ARG A 919 -19.07 -1.58 9.13
CA ARG A 919 -17.87 -1.98 8.38
C ARG A 919 -17.43 -0.96 7.31
N VAL A 920 -18.37 -0.21 6.73
CA VAL A 920 -18.05 0.85 5.76
C VAL A 920 -17.51 2.09 6.48
N VAL A 921 -18.04 2.41 7.67
CA VAL A 921 -17.57 3.56 8.49
C VAL A 921 -16.11 3.41 8.95
N ALA A 922 -15.60 2.18 9.11
CA ALA A 922 -14.24 1.92 9.59
C ALA A 922 -13.17 2.49 8.63
N LYS A 923 -12.49 3.56 9.06
CA LYS A 923 -11.52 4.29 8.23
C LYS A 923 -10.13 3.69 8.28
N THR A 924 -9.62 3.44 9.48
CA THR A 924 -8.23 3.00 9.66
C THR A 924 -8.05 1.52 9.32
N SER A 925 -6.86 1.14 8.86
CA SER A 925 -6.56 -0.26 8.54
C SER A 925 -6.77 -1.18 9.75
N SER A 926 -6.43 -0.72 10.96
CA SER A 926 -6.65 -1.45 12.21
C SER A 926 -8.14 -1.63 12.53
N GLU A 927 -8.96 -0.59 12.37
CA GLU A 927 -10.42 -0.70 12.54
C GLU A 927 -11.05 -1.61 11.50
N ARG A 928 -10.61 -1.53 10.23
CA ARG A 928 -11.08 -2.41 9.14
C ARG A 928 -10.80 -3.88 9.47
N VAL A 929 -9.59 -4.20 9.94
CA VAL A 929 -9.22 -5.56 10.35
C VAL A 929 -10.04 -6.01 11.55
N ARG A 930 -10.22 -5.15 12.57
CA ARG A 930 -11.04 -5.46 13.75
C ARG A 930 -12.50 -5.73 13.38
N ALA A 931 -13.10 -4.88 12.54
CA ALA A 931 -14.48 -5.04 12.07
C ALA A 931 -14.66 -6.26 11.15
N ALA A 932 -13.61 -6.66 10.41
CA ALA A 932 -13.63 -7.88 9.60
C ALA A 932 -13.46 -9.16 10.44
N SER A 933 -12.63 -9.13 11.50
CA SER A 933 -12.32 -10.30 12.33
C SER A 933 -13.53 -10.87 13.05
N GLY A 934 -14.50 -10.02 13.44
CA GLY A 934 -15.76 -10.45 14.06
C GLY A 934 -16.92 -10.61 13.08
N ALA A 935 -16.70 -10.42 11.78
CA ALA A 935 -17.80 -10.30 10.81
C ALA A 935 -18.57 -11.61 10.61
N SER A 936 -17.88 -12.75 10.60
CA SER A 936 -18.51 -14.07 10.45
C SER A 936 -19.41 -14.40 11.66
N GLU A 937 -18.96 -14.08 12.87
CA GLU A 937 -19.73 -14.30 14.10
C GLU A 937 -20.91 -13.32 14.20
N ALA A 938 -20.70 -12.04 13.87
CA ALA A 938 -21.76 -11.03 13.83
C ALA A 938 -22.85 -11.37 12.79
N LEU A 939 -22.48 -11.91 11.63
CA LEU A 939 -23.45 -12.35 10.62
C LEU A 939 -24.16 -13.64 11.03
N ALA A 940 -23.46 -14.59 11.65
CA ALA A 940 -24.07 -15.81 12.17
C ALA A 940 -25.09 -15.51 13.29
N THR A 941 -24.78 -14.58 14.18
CA THR A 941 -25.70 -14.11 15.22
C THR A 941 -26.85 -13.27 14.66
N ALA A 942 -26.62 -12.53 13.57
CA ALA A 942 -27.68 -11.82 12.87
C ALA A 942 -28.68 -12.76 12.16
N GLY A 943 -28.27 -13.99 11.83
CA GLY A 943 -29.08 -14.99 11.11
C GLY A 943 -28.74 -15.14 9.62
N LEU A 944 -27.56 -14.67 9.20
CA LEU A 944 -27.05 -14.70 7.82
C LEU A 944 -25.65 -15.35 7.70
N PRO A 945 -25.38 -16.53 8.31
CA PRO A 945 -24.05 -17.14 8.25
C PRO A 945 -23.60 -17.56 6.83
N GLU A 946 -24.52 -17.67 5.87
CA GLU A 946 -24.24 -18.11 4.50
C GLU A 946 -23.58 -17.04 3.62
N PHE A 947 -23.78 -15.75 3.95
CA PHE A 947 -23.47 -14.63 3.04
C PHE A 947 -22.21 -13.84 3.40
N VAL A 948 -21.30 -14.40 4.19
CA VAL A 948 -20.08 -13.70 4.65
C VAL A 948 -19.26 -13.15 3.48
N THR A 949 -19.13 -13.91 2.39
CA THR A 949 -18.40 -13.50 1.19
C THR A 949 -19.12 -12.40 0.41
N GLN A 950 -20.41 -12.56 0.15
CA GLN A 950 -21.23 -11.59 -0.60
C GLN A 950 -21.36 -10.26 0.15
N VAL A 951 -21.51 -10.30 1.48
CA VAL A 951 -21.51 -9.10 2.32
C VAL A 951 -20.12 -8.44 2.32
N GLY A 952 -19.04 -9.23 2.32
CA GLY A 952 -17.68 -8.73 2.20
C GLY A 952 -17.43 -7.97 0.90
N GLU A 953 -17.82 -8.56 -0.23
CA GLU A 953 -17.72 -7.93 -1.56
C GLU A 953 -18.56 -6.64 -1.61
N MET A 954 -19.80 -6.67 -1.11
CA MET A 954 -20.68 -5.50 -1.04
C MET A 954 -20.05 -4.37 -0.21
N VAL A 955 -19.50 -4.67 0.97
CA VAL A 955 -18.83 -3.67 1.81
C VAL A 955 -17.63 -3.06 1.09
N GLU A 956 -16.86 -3.87 0.35
CA GLU A 956 -15.71 -3.37 -0.40
C GLU A 956 -16.12 -2.49 -1.57
N THR A 957 -17.17 -2.86 -2.32
CA THR A 957 -17.71 -2.00 -3.39
C THR A 957 -18.20 -0.66 -2.85
N LEU A 958 -18.90 -0.66 -1.71
CA LEU A 958 -19.40 0.58 -1.11
C LEU A 958 -18.28 1.43 -0.52
N ARG A 959 -17.23 0.81 0.00
CA ARG A 959 -16.05 1.54 0.47
C ARG A 959 -15.35 2.25 -0.69
N LYS A 960 -15.15 1.57 -1.81
CA LYS A 960 -14.52 2.17 -2.99
C LYS A 960 -15.33 3.36 -3.51
N VAL A 961 -16.65 3.21 -3.63
CA VAL A 961 -17.55 4.32 -4.00
C VAL A 961 -17.43 5.47 -3.02
N ALA A 962 -17.49 5.18 -1.72
CA ALA A 962 -17.35 6.18 -0.67
C ALA A 962 -16.01 6.92 -0.72
N GLU A 963 -14.90 6.22 -0.95
CA GLU A 963 -13.56 6.82 -1.01
C GLU A 963 -13.39 7.72 -2.24
N VAL A 964 -13.87 7.29 -3.42
CA VAL A 964 -13.78 8.07 -4.67
C VAL A 964 -14.69 9.29 -4.62
N ASP A 965 -15.96 9.10 -4.28
CA ASP A 965 -16.96 10.17 -4.25
C ASP A 965 -16.66 11.20 -3.16
N TRP A 966 -16.21 10.76 -1.98
CA TRP A 966 -15.77 11.70 -0.94
C TRP A 966 -14.57 12.53 -1.41
N ALA A 967 -13.58 11.90 -2.06
CA ALA A 967 -12.39 12.60 -2.54
C ALA A 967 -12.70 13.62 -3.65
N SER A 968 -13.65 13.33 -4.55
CA SER A 968 -14.04 14.26 -5.61
C SER A 968 -14.97 15.37 -5.11
N HIS A 969 -15.87 15.08 -4.17
CA HIS A 969 -16.97 15.99 -3.81
C HIS A 969 -16.89 16.63 -2.41
N THR A 970 -15.76 16.48 -1.70
CA THR A 970 -15.51 17.10 -0.37
C THR A 970 -16.00 18.56 -0.23
N PRO A 971 -15.66 19.52 -1.14
CA PRO A 971 -16.02 20.92 -0.92
C PRO A 971 -17.53 21.15 -0.87
N TRP A 972 -18.32 20.43 -1.67
CA TRP A 972 -19.79 20.54 -1.65
C TRP A 972 -20.39 19.88 -0.42
N TYR A 973 -19.85 18.76 0.04
CA TYR A 973 -20.30 18.15 1.30
C TYR A 973 -20.02 19.03 2.51
N GLU A 974 -18.86 19.67 2.56
CA GLU A 974 -18.53 20.63 3.62
C GLU A 974 -19.44 21.87 3.57
N GLN A 975 -19.75 22.36 2.37
CA GLN A 975 -20.71 23.45 2.19
C GLN A 975 -22.10 23.06 2.72
N VAL A 976 -22.63 21.92 2.27
CA VAL A 976 -23.94 21.40 2.71
C VAL A 976 -23.95 21.16 4.22
N ALA A 977 -22.86 20.63 4.79
CA ALA A 977 -22.74 20.44 6.23
C ALA A 977 -22.75 21.75 7.02
N LYS A 978 -22.11 22.82 6.50
CA LYS A 978 -22.13 24.16 7.10
C LYS A 978 -23.54 24.75 7.05
N GLU A 979 -24.19 24.74 5.88
CA GLU A 979 -25.54 25.27 5.70
C GLU A 979 -26.56 24.58 6.63
N ILE A 980 -26.41 23.28 6.87
CA ILE A 980 -27.31 22.52 7.75
C ILE A 980 -27.02 22.77 9.22
N ASN A 981 -25.76 22.96 9.61
CA ASN A 981 -25.44 23.36 10.99
C ASN A 981 -25.96 24.78 11.28
N GLU A 982 -25.77 25.72 10.35
CA GLU A 982 -26.29 27.10 10.46
C GLU A 982 -27.82 27.12 10.52
N ALA A 983 -28.51 26.29 9.73
CA ALA A 983 -29.96 26.15 9.78
C ALA A 983 -30.48 25.36 10.99
N GLY A 984 -29.62 24.63 11.71
CA GLY A 984 -29.97 23.90 12.92
C GLY A 984 -29.72 24.68 14.22
N ASP A 985 -28.84 25.70 14.17
CA ASP A 985 -28.59 26.64 15.26
C ASP A 985 -29.53 27.88 15.23
N ALA A 986 -30.27 28.07 14.12
CA ALA A 986 -31.34 29.06 13.94
C ALA A 986 -32.72 28.48 14.29
#